data_AF-A0A3G8DRM1-F1
#
_entry.id   AF-A0A3G8DRM1-F1
#
_cell.length_a   1.000
_cell.length_b   1.000
_cell.length_c   1.000
_cell.angle_alpha   90.00
_cell.angle_beta   90.00
_cell.angle_gamma   90.00
#
_symmetry.space_group_name_H-M   'P 1'
#
loop_
_entity.id
_entity.type
_entity.pdbx_description
1 polymer ?
#
loop_
_entity_poly.entity_id
_entity_poly.type
_entity_poly.pdbx_seq_one_letter_code
_entity_poly.pdbx_strand_id
1 'polypeptide(L)'
;MTWSIFLLILALSDIVLPLTITNINNQSITTLSPNYYLTVAIVFPPSNLTLLQQYVQEHVILNQTQVEKLFIPTEEISKTLSQLRQSNISATSYMNVILASGTVSQLEKALNGKFYVYELNGKRFFEFFGSPVIPNAIVIGTNITSLILNKPTTLYNVTQAVAYNALKPSQLLYAYNISWLHAHNITGKGTAIGILDFYGNPYIQQQLQEFDKQYNIPNPPFFKIVPIGAYNPNNGISTGWAMEISLDVEYAHVIAPDAGIVLYVANPNIPLPAIIAYIVQQDEVNVVSQSFGIPELYVDLGLIPRSYVNSLMYEYWLGEVEGISFAAASGDAGGNGYNYFLAPQGSVIFPASIPYVLAVGGSSVYIGGNKTMETAWSGESVLGASTGGYSTLFPAPWYQDSNGFRVVPDVVADANPYTGAFILYYYNQTYLVGGTSLATPIVSGIIDLMTQSYGKLGFVNPFLYELRNTSALSPIGFGYNTPYYVNSSELNPVTGLGSINAGYLYQLLPKVIHSSSISVGVNNITYLDGQVVKVVANITGIRPSSVIGIVYNGSSVVQQFSLSFNGTYWVGEFVAEGSGIEEVIVKAGNLEGSTYVTIGYQAQFIFPPIALFPEPEPVPIVVQLIYPNGSLVRNPSNLTALIYKYDQMNNKMSIISSVQLQRTSLINLSILGIQIESSYLTGVYQLPSNIISGVYFIKIPNVFGFDEFVSGIYILDAVYPPVFTNPVVLSPGQNVTILAEALAIGSPNVTVTFYNISGNKVYSIPVNAITYQNTLLYITQITLPKLKPGYYYVVTKAIYNASNFTAEGVGLTQIYVSPYSLNVKVRIIPNNSIVYQNQQIYVIANITYPNGTEVKYGSFSAIIVPSYLSSQFDNLQLQYSVPLTYINGSWIGQLEIPSGSSTNSLGYSTYGISGYWDVYVEGISADGIPTNFPATLDVNTLSINPISPSSQFVVLPYVYVSVFNGTIAFNEFIDKAIVVGHNATFINSIIRNLIVENGTVTLINSKVQNVSLVNSEIIKINSTVGNNVNYITTIGNNHAKSSYPSLDSGSILTIGIVLDIITIIALILIKRRKKFI
;
A
#
# COMPACT_ATOMS: atom_id res chain seq x y z
N MET A 1 -13.84 0.83 -21.17
CA MET A 1 -13.12 -0.44 -20.98
C MET A 1 -12.55 -0.53 -19.59
N THR A 2 -12.11 0.54 -18.91
CA THR A 2 -11.54 0.47 -17.56
C THR A 2 -12.49 0.60 -16.38
N TRP A 3 -13.65 1.26 -16.47
CA TRP A 3 -14.68 1.04 -15.43
C TRP A 3 -15.29 -0.34 -15.53
N SER A 4 -15.55 -0.76 -16.76
CA SER A 4 -15.95 -2.12 -17.07
C SER A 4 -14.86 -3.10 -16.62
N ILE A 5 -13.57 -2.86 -16.89
CA ILE A 5 -12.43 -3.70 -16.43
C ILE A 5 -12.16 -3.53 -14.95
N PHE A 6 -12.48 -2.43 -14.27
CA PHE A 6 -12.28 -2.26 -12.82
C PHE A 6 -13.43 -2.90 -12.03
N LEU A 7 -14.66 -2.77 -12.51
CA LEU A 7 -15.82 -3.56 -12.05
C LEU A 7 -15.67 -5.05 -12.39
N LEU A 8 -15.00 -5.36 -13.49
CA LEU A 8 -14.70 -6.72 -13.93
C LEU A 8 -13.38 -7.24 -13.35
N ILE A 9 -12.43 -6.42 -12.90
CA ILE A 9 -11.25 -6.82 -12.10
C ILE A 9 -11.71 -6.94 -10.66
N LEU A 10 -12.65 -6.14 -10.18
CA LEU A 10 -13.36 -6.45 -8.95
C LEU A 10 -14.11 -7.79 -9.12
N ALA A 11 -14.82 -8.04 -10.22
CA ALA A 11 -15.51 -9.31 -10.43
C ALA A 11 -14.64 -10.51 -10.93
N LEU A 12 -13.42 -10.29 -11.45
CA LEU A 12 -12.53 -11.30 -12.10
C LEU A 12 -11.05 -11.22 -11.69
N SER A 13 -10.61 -10.23 -10.92
CA SER A 13 -9.29 -10.35 -10.29
C SER A 13 -9.38 -11.59 -9.44
N ASP A 14 -8.41 -12.47 -9.54
CA ASP A 14 -8.26 -13.61 -8.64
C ASP A 14 -8.07 -13.19 -7.16
N ILE A 15 -8.27 -11.89 -6.84
CA ILE A 15 -8.41 -11.29 -5.50
C ILE A 15 -9.87 -11.42 -5.00
N VAL A 16 -10.85 -11.51 -5.89
CA VAL A 16 -12.19 -12.03 -5.58
C VAL A 16 -12.15 -13.54 -5.62
N LEU A 17 -11.94 -14.09 -4.42
CA LEU A 17 -12.38 -15.41 -3.96
C LEU A 17 -12.89 -16.36 -5.05
N PRO A 18 -12.12 -17.40 -5.42
CA PRO A 18 -12.74 -18.69 -5.60
C PRO A 18 -13.05 -19.24 -4.19
N LEU A 19 -14.15 -18.76 -3.59
CA LEU A 19 -14.90 -19.59 -2.62
C LEU A 19 -15.67 -20.71 -3.35
N THR A 20 -15.44 -20.89 -4.66
CA THR A 20 -15.51 -22.23 -5.23
C THR A 20 -14.34 -23.03 -4.70
N ILE A 21 -14.56 -23.68 -3.55
CA ILE A 21 -13.82 -24.89 -3.23
C ILE A 21 -14.03 -25.82 -4.44
N THR A 22 -13.02 -25.91 -5.30
CA THR A 22 -12.90 -27.02 -6.23
C THR A 22 -12.84 -28.27 -5.38
N ASN A 23 -13.97 -28.96 -5.26
CA ASN A 23 -14.10 -30.33 -4.77
C ASN A 23 -13.26 -30.65 -3.52
N ILE A 24 -13.90 -30.58 -2.35
CA ILE A 24 -13.41 -31.12 -1.04
C ILE A 24 -12.96 -32.59 -1.17
N ASN A 25 -13.37 -33.28 -2.24
CA ASN A 25 -12.91 -34.62 -2.60
C ASN A 25 -11.39 -34.76 -2.84
N ASN A 26 -10.59 -33.68 -2.86
CA ASN A 26 -9.15 -33.75 -3.21
C ASN A 26 -8.15 -33.18 -2.19
N GLN A 27 -8.56 -32.71 -1.00
CA GLN A 27 -7.59 -32.30 0.03
C GLN A 27 -6.96 -33.54 0.68
N SER A 28 -5.96 -34.11 0.02
CA SER A 28 -5.10 -35.14 0.58
C SER A 28 -4.03 -34.46 1.46
N ILE A 29 -4.16 -34.60 2.79
CA ILE A 29 -3.05 -34.28 3.71
C ILE A 29 -1.91 -35.26 3.36
N THR A 30 -0.91 -34.76 2.65
CA THR A 30 0.23 -35.55 2.18
C THR A 30 1.46 -35.20 3.01
N THR A 31 2.30 -36.21 3.29
CA THR A 31 3.61 -35.99 3.90
C THR A 31 4.62 -35.60 2.84
N LEU A 32 5.66 -34.85 3.22
CA LEU A 32 6.76 -34.58 2.30
C LEU A 32 7.53 -35.86 1.97
N SER A 33 8.11 -35.92 0.77
CA SER A 33 9.02 -37.01 0.41
C SER A 33 10.19 -37.09 1.40
N PRO A 34 10.56 -38.27 1.91
CA PRO A 34 11.68 -38.43 2.84
C PRO A 34 13.02 -37.86 2.35
N ASN A 35 13.19 -37.74 1.02
CA ASN A 35 14.39 -37.23 0.37
C ASN A 35 14.32 -35.74 0.03
N TYR A 36 13.18 -35.08 0.24
CA TYR A 36 13.05 -33.64 0.02
C TYR A 36 13.98 -32.89 0.98
N TYR A 37 14.67 -31.85 0.49
CA TYR A 37 15.62 -31.07 1.27
C TYR A 37 14.97 -29.77 1.72
N LEU A 38 15.02 -29.45 3.02
CA LEU A 38 14.46 -28.21 3.56
C LEU A 38 15.31 -27.66 4.70
N THR A 39 14.99 -26.44 5.15
CA THR A 39 15.65 -25.75 6.27
C THR A 39 14.62 -25.46 7.37
N VAL A 40 15.03 -25.64 8.62
CA VAL A 40 14.27 -25.24 9.82
C VAL A 40 15.10 -24.27 10.65
N ALA A 41 14.43 -23.44 11.45
CA ALA A 41 15.08 -22.61 12.46
C ALA A 41 14.82 -23.18 13.86
N ILE A 42 15.84 -23.17 14.72
CA ILE A 42 15.76 -23.58 16.12
C ILE A 42 16.18 -22.36 16.95
N VAL A 43 15.24 -21.76 17.65
CA VAL A 43 15.42 -20.50 18.40
C VAL A 43 15.53 -20.82 19.88
N PHE A 44 16.63 -20.43 20.51
CA PHE A 44 16.77 -20.51 21.96
C PHE A 44 16.33 -19.20 22.61
N PRO A 45 15.58 -19.23 23.72
CA PRO A 45 15.37 -18.04 24.53
C PRO A 45 16.72 -17.45 24.97
N PRO A 46 16.89 -16.12 24.92
CA PRO A 46 18.08 -15.48 25.42
C PRO A 46 18.37 -15.82 26.90
N SER A 47 19.64 -16.00 27.23
CA SER A 47 20.12 -16.03 28.62
C SER A 47 19.82 -14.70 29.30
N ASN A 48 19.68 -14.69 30.64
CA ASN A 48 19.39 -13.47 31.40
C ASN A 48 18.21 -12.65 30.86
N LEU A 49 17.14 -13.32 30.42
CA LEU A 49 16.01 -12.71 29.71
C LEU A 49 15.40 -11.49 30.44
N THR A 50 15.31 -11.53 31.76
CA THR A 50 14.85 -10.40 32.58
C THR A 50 15.72 -9.16 32.39
N LEU A 51 17.05 -9.33 32.38
CA LEU A 51 18.01 -8.26 32.19
C LEU A 51 17.93 -7.69 30.77
N LEU A 52 17.75 -8.55 29.76
CA LEU A 52 17.59 -8.13 28.37
C LEU A 52 16.38 -7.19 28.22
N GLN A 53 15.21 -7.59 28.74
CA GLN A 53 13.99 -6.75 28.72
C GLN A 53 14.21 -5.40 29.41
N GLN A 54 14.92 -5.42 30.55
CA GLN A 54 15.23 -4.20 31.29
C GLN A 54 16.16 -3.28 30.51
N TYR A 55 17.20 -3.82 29.88
CA TYR A 55 18.16 -3.04 29.09
C TYR A 55 17.55 -2.42 27.83
N VAL A 56 16.59 -3.09 27.20
CA VAL A 56 15.79 -2.49 26.11
C VAL A 56 15.05 -1.24 26.61
N GLN A 57 14.34 -1.35 27.74
CA GLN A 57 13.57 -0.24 28.32
C GLN A 57 14.45 0.88 28.90
N GLU A 58 15.65 0.52 29.37
CA GLU A 58 16.66 1.46 29.86
C GLU A 58 17.49 2.09 28.73
N HIS A 59 17.28 1.66 27.48
CA HIS A 59 18.04 2.09 26.30
C HIS A 59 19.56 1.89 26.48
N VAL A 60 19.94 0.77 27.10
CA VAL A 60 21.34 0.39 27.29
C VAL A 60 21.90 -0.15 25.97
N ILE A 61 22.90 0.56 25.44
CA ILE A 61 23.59 0.15 24.21
C ILE A 61 24.83 -0.67 24.56
N LEU A 62 24.88 -1.88 24.02
CA LEU A 62 25.94 -2.87 24.16
C LEU A 62 26.61 -3.12 22.81
N ASN A 63 27.88 -3.52 22.85
CA ASN A 63 28.50 -4.11 21.67
C ASN A 63 28.19 -5.61 21.57
N GLN A 64 28.39 -6.17 20.38
CA GLN A 64 28.16 -7.58 20.09
C GLN A 64 28.78 -8.55 21.14
N THR A 65 30.03 -8.34 21.56
CA THR A 65 30.68 -9.23 22.54
C THR A 65 29.99 -9.21 23.91
N GLN A 66 29.45 -8.06 24.32
CA GLN A 66 28.66 -7.95 25.55
C GLN A 66 27.33 -8.67 25.40
N VAL A 67 26.65 -8.53 24.26
CA VAL A 67 25.40 -9.22 23.95
C VAL A 67 25.60 -10.73 23.94
N GLU A 68 26.61 -11.23 23.22
CA GLU A 68 26.98 -12.64 23.18
C GLU A 68 27.20 -13.21 24.59
N LYS A 69 27.96 -12.51 25.42
CA LYS A 69 28.28 -12.96 26.77
C LYS A 69 27.07 -12.94 27.72
N LEU A 70 26.20 -11.94 27.61
CA LEU A 70 25.09 -11.74 28.55
C LEU A 70 23.86 -12.55 28.15
N PHE A 71 23.59 -12.68 26.85
CA PHE A 71 22.28 -13.06 26.36
C PHE A 71 22.29 -14.28 25.44
N ILE A 72 23.42 -14.72 24.91
CA ILE A 72 23.44 -15.85 23.96
C ILE A 72 23.75 -17.19 24.67
N PRO A 73 22.83 -18.18 24.65
CA PRO A 73 23.01 -19.47 25.32
C PRO A 73 23.99 -20.38 24.55
N THR A 74 25.27 -20.04 24.63
CA THR A 74 26.34 -20.58 23.78
C THR A 74 26.58 -22.08 24.00
N GLU A 75 26.40 -22.59 25.23
CA GLU A 75 26.59 -24.01 25.55
C GLU A 75 25.50 -24.87 24.90
N GLU A 76 24.23 -24.48 25.05
CA GLU A 76 23.07 -25.14 24.45
C GLU A 76 23.18 -25.14 22.93
N ILE A 77 23.50 -24.00 22.32
CA ILE A 77 23.68 -23.86 20.88
C ILE A 77 24.79 -24.78 20.39
N SER A 78 25.96 -24.77 21.04
CA SER A 78 27.11 -25.60 20.64
C SER A 78 26.81 -27.09 20.71
N LYS A 79 26.07 -27.51 21.75
CA LYS A 79 25.61 -28.89 21.92
C LYS A 79 24.64 -29.29 20.81
N THR A 80 23.63 -28.46 20.52
CA THR A 80 22.66 -28.74 19.46
C THR A 80 23.28 -28.74 18.07
N LEU A 81 24.19 -27.79 17.77
CA LEU A 81 24.97 -27.79 16.53
C LEU A 81 25.74 -29.10 16.35
N SER A 82 26.41 -29.57 17.42
CA SER A 82 27.16 -30.82 17.38
C SER A 82 26.27 -32.04 17.13
N GLN A 83 25.10 -32.10 17.79
CA GLN A 83 24.11 -33.18 17.60
C GLN A 83 23.54 -33.22 16.18
N LEU A 84 23.21 -32.06 15.61
CA LEU A 84 22.70 -31.96 14.24
C LEU A 84 23.76 -32.38 13.22
N ARG A 85 25.00 -31.90 13.37
CA ARG A 85 26.12 -32.24 12.47
C ARG A 85 26.46 -33.73 12.53
N GLN A 86 26.40 -34.35 13.72
CA GLN A 86 26.55 -35.82 13.87
C GLN A 86 25.47 -36.61 13.13
N SER A 87 24.30 -36.00 12.89
CA SER A 87 23.20 -36.59 12.12
C SER A 87 23.28 -36.28 10.62
N ASN A 88 24.42 -35.76 10.12
CA ASN A 88 24.62 -35.28 8.76
C ASN A 88 23.63 -34.18 8.33
N ILE A 89 23.22 -33.34 9.29
CA ILE A 89 22.41 -32.13 9.04
C ILE A 89 23.36 -30.93 9.03
N SER A 90 23.28 -30.11 7.98
CA SER A 90 24.04 -28.85 7.90
C SER A 90 23.45 -27.87 8.89
N ALA A 91 24.25 -27.32 9.80
CA ALA A 91 23.76 -26.41 10.84
C ALA A 91 24.72 -25.25 11.11
N THR A 92 24.16 -24.02 11.15
CA THR A 92 24.86 -22.75 11.42
C THR A 92 24.04 -21.92 12.40
N SER A 93 24.69 -21.19 13.30
CA SER A 93 24.03 -20.30 14.26
C SER A 93 24.25 -18.83 13.94
N TYR A 94 23.22 -18.02 14.16
CA TYR A 94 23.25 -16.56 14.18
C TYR A 94 22.63 -16.13 15.52
N MET A 95 23.42 -15.50 16.40
CA MET A 95 23.01 -15.21 17.78
C MET A 95 22.45 -16.47 18.47
N ASN A 96 21.20 -16.42 18.94
CA ASN A 96 20.46 -17.48 19.63
C ASN A 96 19.66 -18.39 18.68
N VAL A 97 19.83 -18.25 17.35
CA VAL A 97 19.09 -19.02 16.34
C VAL A 97 20.02 -19.97 15.58
N ILE A 98 19.63 -21.23 15.44
CA ILE A 98 20.30 -22.20 14.55
C ILE A 98 19.45 -22.40 13.30
N LEU A 99 20.03 -22.22 12.11
CA LEU A 99 19.49 -22.76 10.87
C LEU A 99 20.02 -24.17 10.63
N ALA A 100 19.12 -25.14 10.48
CA ALA A 100 19.43 -26.53 10.24
C ALA A 100 18.80 -27.00 8.92
N SER A 101 19.61 -27.52 8.00
CA SER A 101 19.19 -27.97 6.68
C SER A 101 19.59 -29.42 6.43
N GLY A 102 18.64 -30.21 5.92
CA GLY A 102 18.82 -31.64 5.68
C GLY A 102 17.65 -32.24 4.91
N THR A 103 17.69 -33.54 4.63
CA THR A 103 16.52 -34.24 4.10
C THR A 103 15.42 -34.35 5.15
N VAL A 104 14.16 -34.42 4.72
CA VAL A 104 13.00 -34.63 5.61
C VAL A 104 13.24 -35.80 6.55
N SER A 105 13.74 -36.95 6.06
CA SER A 105 14.01 -38.11 6.92
C SER A 105 15.05 -37.83 8.01
N GLN A 106 16.10 -37.05 7.71
CA GLN A 106 17.10 -36.66 8.70
C GLN A 106 16.50 -35.74 9.76
N LEU A 107 15.75 -34.72 9.33
CA LEU A 107 15.15 -33.73 10.21
C LEU A 107 14.03 -34.33 11.08
N GLU A 108 13.14 -35.14 10.51
CA GLU A 108 12.08 -35.85 11.26
C GLU A 108 12.66 -36.74 12.36
N LYS A 109 13.76 -37.44 12.06
CA LYS A 109 14.47 -38.27 13.04
C LYS A 109 15.14 -37.42 14.12
N ALA A 110 15.81 -36.34 13.75
CA ALA A 110 16.53 -35.48 14.70
C ALA A 110 15.58 -34.68 15.60
N LEU A 111 14.44 -34.24 15.07
CA LEU A 111 13.46 -33.39 15.74
C LEU A 111 12.27 -34.17 16.31
N ASN A 112 12.22 -35.50 16.14
CA ASN A 112 11.14 -36.35 16.65
C ASN A 112 9.73 -35.83 16.28
N GLY A 113 9.49 -35.75 14.97
CA GLY A 113 8.23 -35.26 14.41
C GLY A 113 8.06 -35.59 12.93
N LYS A 114 7.06 -34.99 12.29
CA LYS A 114 6.75 -35.16 10.88
C LYS A 114 6.44 -33.84 10.18
N PHE A 115 6.77 -33.75 8.90
CA PHE A 115 6.36 -32.64 8.06
C PHE A 115 5.09 -32.97 7.27
N TYR A 116 4.12 -32.09 7.37
CA TYR A 116 2.85 -32.18 6.65
C TYR A 116 2.76 -31.08 5.62
N VAL A 117 2.18 -31.39 4.47
CA VAL A 117 1.98 -30.41 3.39
C VAL A 117 0.53 -29.95 3.40
N TYR A 118 0.36 -28.64 3.36
CA TYR A 118 -0.89 -27.92 3.28
C TYR A 118 -0.94 -27.14 1.97
N GLU A 119 -2.14 -26.80 1.52
CA GLU A 119 -2.37 -25.98 0.35
C GLU A 119 -3.34 -24.86 0.71
N LEU A 120 -2.93 -23.61 0.46
CA LEU A 120 -3.72 -22.40 0.66
C LEU A 120 -3.63 -21.55 -0.60
N ASN A 121 -4.77 -21.23 -1.23
CA ASN A 121 -4.86 -20.45 -2.47
C ASN A 121 -3.96 -20.99 -3.60
N GLY A 122 -3.93 -22.31 -3.80
CA GLY A 122 -3.10 -22.98 -4.82
C GLY A 122 -1.60 -22.99 -4.50
N LYS A 123 -1.17 -22.46 -3.34
CA LYS A 123 0.21 -22.48 -2.87
C LYS A 123 0.39 -23.56 -1.80
N ARG A 124 1.37 -24.45 -2.00
CA ARG A 124 1.70 -25.50 -1.04
C ARG A 124 2.75 -25.02 -0.03
N PHE A 125 2.50 -25.23 1.27
CA PHE A 125 3.50 -25.07 2.33
C PHE A 125 3.64 -26.35 3.14
N PHE A 126 4.75 -26.45 3.86
CA PHE A 126 4.93 -27.49 4.87
C PHE A 126 4.92 -26.91 6.27
N GLU A 127 4.56 -27.75 7.23
CA GLU A 127 4.68 -27.45 8.64
C GLU A 127 5.15 -28.69 9.40
N PHE A 128 6.06 -28.46 10.35
CA PHE A 128 6.61 -29.48 11.21
C PHE A 128 5.74 -29.67 12.45
N PHE A 129 5.34 -30.91 12.70
CA PHE A 129 4.61 -31.29 13.89
C PHE A 129 5.38 -32.37 14.64
N GLY A 130 5.75 -32.10 15.88
CA GLY A 130 6.56 -33.02 16.66
C GLY A 130 6.71 -32.64 18.12
N SER A 131 7.55 -33.41 18.80
CA SER A 131 8.02 -33.07 20.14
C SER A 131 9.55 -33.08 20.12
N PRO A 132 10.17 -31.97 19.64
CA PRO A 132 11.62 -31.84 19.55
C PRO A 132 12.31 -32.22 20.84
N VAL A 133 13.35 -33.06 20.73
CA VAL A 133 14.19 -33.47 21.87
C VAL A 133 15.30 -32.44 22.13
N ILE A 134 15.00 -31.17 21.86
CA ILE A 134 15.89 -30.03 22.11
C ILE A 134 15.26 -29.25 23.27
N PRO A 135 15.77 -29.41 24.50
CA PRO A 135 15.21 -28.70 25.65
C PRO A 135 15.28 -27.20 25.44
N ASN A 136 14.22 -26.49 25.86
CA ASN A 136 14.18 -25.03 25.90
C ASN A 136 14.46 -24.35 24.54
N ALA A 137 14.00 -24.92 23.43
CA ALA A 137 14.08 -24.29 22.11
C ALA A 137 12.74 -24.32 21.37
N ILE A 138 12.50 -23.28 20.59
CA ILE A 138 11.37 -23.17 19.67
C ILE A 138 11.84 -23.68 18.31
N VAL A 139 11.14 -24.66 17.73
CA VAL A 139 11.45 -25.20 16.41
C VAL A 139 10.45 -24.64 15.39
N ILE A 140 10.96 -23.85 14.46
CA ILE A 140 10.20 -23.28 13.34
C ILE A 140 10.51 -24.09 12.10
N GLY A 141 9.67 -25.08 11.83
CA GLY A 141 9.80 -26.00 10.70
C GLY A 141 8.75 -25.77 9.61
N THR A 142 8.62 -24.53 9.14
CA THR A 142 7.67 -24.18 8.08
C THR A 142 8.29 -23.20 7.08
N ASN A 143 7.88 -23.27 5.83
CA ASN A 143 8.17 -22.25 4.82
C ASN A 143 7.04 -21.21 4.70
N ILE A 144 6.18 -21.07 5.72
CA ILE A 144 5.02 -20.18 5.65
C ILE A 144 5.41 -18.74 5.32
N THR A 145 6.56 -18.26 5.80
CA THR A 145 7.13 -16.96 5.42
C THR A 145 7.14 -16.77 3.91
N SER A 146 7.58 -17.76 3.12
CA SER A 146 7.59 -17.67 1.66
C SER A 146 6.22 -17.56 1.00
N LEU A 147 5.15 -17.96 1.69
CA LEU A 147 3.79 -17.94 1.15
C LEU A 147 3.00 -16.70 1.54
N ILE A 148 3.10 -16.30 2.80
CA ILE A 148 2.22 -15.30 3.41
C ILE A 148 2.92 -13.98 3.71
N LEU A 149 4.26 -13.96 3.71
CA LEU A 149 5.01 -12.71 3.73
C LEU A 149 4.74 -12.00 2.41
N ASN A 150 4.22 -10.79 2.52
CA ASN A 150 4.06 -9.92 1.38
C ASN A 150 4.69 -8.58 1.72
N LYS A 151 5.32 -7.97 0.71
CA LYS A 151 5.51 -6.53 0.73
C LYS A 151 4.12 -5.86 0.71
N PRO A 152 3.93 -4.67 1.31
CA PRO A 152 2.77 -3.87 1.02
C PRO A 152 2.61 -3.71 -0.49
N THR A 153 1.38 -3.47 -0.93
CA THR A 153 1.12 -3.28 -2.35
C THR A 153 1.71 -1.93 -2.74
N THR A 154 3.01 -1.89 -3.09
CA THR A 154 3.63 -0.73 -3.75
C THR A 154 2.76 -0.40 -4.94
N LEU A 155 1.95 0.63 -4.78
CA LEU A 155 1.03 1.04 -5.81
C LEU A 155 1.86 1.85 -6.80
N TYR A 156 2.18 1.21 -7.91
CA TYR A 156 2.92 1.79 -9.01
C TYR A 156 1.99 2.00 -10.19
N ASN A 157 2.31 3.01 -10.99
CA ASN A 157 1.58 3.30 -12.22
C ASN A 157 0.08 3.52 -11.95
N VAL A 158 -0.20 4.64 -11.29
CA VAL A 158 -1.54 5.13 -10.96
C VAL A 158 -2.50 4.88 -12.13
N THR A 159 -3.53 4.07 -11.93
CA THR A 159 -4.67 4.04 -12.85
C THR A 159 -5.40 5.37 -12.68
N GLN A 160 -4.98 6.36 -13.47
CA GLN A 160 -5.35 7.79 -13.55
C GLN A 160 -6.87 8.11 -13.62
N ALA A 161 -7.68 7.58 -12.71
CA ALA A 161 -9.05 8.04 -12.46
C ALA A 161 -9.09 9.05 -11.32
N VAL A 162 -8.06 9.13 -10.48
CA VAL A 162 -7.97 10.09 -9.37
C VAL A 162 -6.90 11.13 -9.70
N ALA A 163 -7.18 12.38 -9.36
CA ALA A 163 -6.21 13.46 -9.49
C ALA A 163 -4.94 13.20 -8.68
N TYR A 164 -3.77 13.40 -9.28
CA TYR A 164 -2.48 13.12 -8.64
C TYR A 164 -1.51 14.29 -8.77
N ASN A 165 -0.51 14.33 -7.89
CA ASN A 165 0.60 15.27 -7.88
C ASN A 165 1.85 14.56 -7.35
N ALA A 166 2.89 14.40 -8.17
CA ALA A 166 4.12 13.73 -7.72
C ALA A 166 5.05 14.67 -6.95
N LEU A 167 5.59 14.21 -5.83
CA LEU A 167 6.59 14.91 -5.03
C LEU A 167 7.99 14.67 -5.58
N LYS A 168 8.77 15.75 -5.63
CA LYS A 168 10.22 15.69 -5.86
C LYS A 168 10.95 15.48 -4.52
N PRO A 169 12.14 14.85 -4.52
CA PRO A 169 12.97 14.70 -3.32
C PRO A 169 13.13 15.99 -2.49
N SER A 170 13.39 17.13 -3.14
CA SER A 170 13.54 18.41 -2.43
C SER A 170 12.26 18.90 -1.72
N GLN A 171 11.08 18.58 -2.27
CA GLN A 171 9.80 18.93 -1.66
C GLN A 171 9.52 18.04 -0.45
N LEU A 172 9.91 16.77 -0.52
CA LEU A 172 9.80 15.82 0.59
C LEU A 172 10.70 16.23 1.76
N LEU A 173 11.97 16.59 1.49
CA LEU A 173 12.90 17.10 2.50
C LEU A 173 12.37 18.37 3.19
N TYR A 174 11.69 19.23 2.43
CA TYR A 174 11.06 20.42 2.98
C TYR A 174 9.86 20.07 3.87
N ALA A 175 9.01 19.14 3.42
CA ALA A 175 7.78 18.74 4.13
C ALA A 175 8.04 18.26 5.56
N TYR A 176 9.09 17.46 5.76
CA TYR A 176 9.46 16.90 7.07
C TYR A 176 10.52 17.72 7.81
N ASN A 177 10.81 18.94 7.37
CA ASN A 177 11.82 19.84 7.97
C ASN A 177 13.24 19.23 8.03
N ILE A 178 13.58 18.38 7.05
CA ILE A 178 14.90 17.74 6.91
C ILE A 178 15.89 18.71 6.26
N SER A 179 15.42 19.60 5.36
CA SER A 179 16.28 20.63 4.77
C SER A 179 17.00 21.49 5.81
N TRP A 180 16.35 21.74 6.97
CA TRP A 180 16.98 22.42 8.09
C TRP A 180 18.12 21.59 8.70
N LEU A 181 17.97 20.28 8.86
CA LEU A 181 19.01 19.38 9.35
C LEU A 181 20.22 19.33 8.40
N HIS A 182 19.97 19.16 7.10
CA HIS A 182 21.03 19.15 6.09
C HIS A 182 21.83 20.45 6.09
N ALA A 183 21.16 21.61 6.22
CA ALA A 183 21.83 22.91 6.34
C ALA A 183 22.69 23.05 7.62
N HIS A 184 22.48 22.20 8.62
CA HIS A 184 23.28 22.11 9.85
C HIS A 184 24.25 20.91 9.86
N ASN A 185 24.53 20.31 8.70
CA ASN A 185 25.41 19.14 8.52
C ASN A 185 24.94 17.88 9.27
N ILE A 186 23.64 17.73 9.49
CA ILE A 186 23.02 16.51 9.99
C ILE A 186 22.43 15.81 8.77
N THR A 187 23.18 14.88 8.21
CA THR A 187 22.96 14.25 6.89
C THR A 187 23.09 12.73 6.90
N GLY A 188 23.30 12.12 8.09
CA GLY A 188 23.57 10.68 8.25
C GLY A 188 25.07 10.37 8.29
N LYS A 189 25.91 11.39 8.48
CA LYS A 189 27.36 11.19 8.39
C LYS A 189 27.88 10.28 9.49
N GLY A 190 28.45 9.15 9.10
CA GLY A 190 29.03 8.16 10.03
C GLY A 190 28.02 7.20 10.64
N THR A 191 26.78 7.21 10.16
CA THR A 191 25.72 6.25 10.50
C THR A 191 25.48 5.32 9.31
N ALA A 192 24.64 4.29 9.51
CA ALA A 192 24.24 3.39 8.44
C ALA A 192 22.80 2.91 8.60
N ILE A 193 22.06 2.92 7.50
CA ILE A 193 20.70 2.41 7.41
C ILE A 193 20.72 1.01 6.82
N GLY A 194 20.11 0.06 7.53
CA GLY A 194 19.79 -1.27 7.04
C GLY A 194 18.43 -1.28 6.35
N ILE A 195 18.33 -1.98 5.22
CA ILE A 195 17.07 -2.24 4.52
C ILE A 195 16.92 -3.74 4.41
N LEU A 196 15.83 -4.31 4.93
CA LEU A 196 15.54 -5.73 4.80
C LEU A 196 14.48 -5.98 3.72
N ASP A 197 14.91 -6.60 2.64
CA ASP A 197 14.09 -6.97 1.49
C ASP A 197 14.28 -8.42 1.07
N PHE A 198 13.42 -8.92 0.17
CA PHE A 198 13.41 -10.30 -0.27
C PHE A 198 13.60 -10.43 -1.78
N TYR A 199 14.01 -11.62 -2.23
CA TYR A 199 14.21 -12.00 -3.65
C TYR A 199 15.30 -11.25 -4.42
N GLY A 200 15.62 -10.01 -4.10
CA GLY A 200 16.73 -9.23 -4.66
C GLY A 200 16.39 -8.38 -5.89
N ASN A 201 17.34 -7.54 -6.31
CA ASN A 201 17.24 -6.72 -7.51
C ASN A 201 18.58 -6.74 -8.27
N PRO A 202 18.62 -7.25 -9.51
CA PRO A 202 19.88 -7.40 -10.25
C PRO A 202 20.49 -6.07 -10.73
N TYR A 203 19.73 -4.96 -10.69
CA TYR A 203 20.16 -3.66 -11.24
C TYR A 203 20.27 -2.55 -10.18
N ILE A 204 20.05 -2.85 -8.90
CA ILE A 204 19.90 -1.82 -7.85
C ILE A 204 21.08 -0.85 -7.76
N GLN A 205 22.32 -1.34 -7.93
CA GLN A 205 23.50 -0.49 -7.86
C GLN A 205 23.55 0.54 -9.01
N GLN A 206 23.14 0.15 -10.21
CA GLN A 206 23.08 1.06 -11.36
C GLN A 206 21.89 2.03 -11.24
N GLN A 207 20.76 1.55 -10.73
CA GLN A 207 19.54 2.34 -10.54
C GLN A 207 19.78 3.47 -9.55
N LEU A 208 20.34 3.16 -8.38
CA LEU A 208 20.70 4.16 -7.37
C LEU A 208 21.64 5.23 -7.95
N GLN A 209 22.69 4.83 -8.67
CA GLN A 209 23.63 5.78 -9.29
C GLN A 209 22.96 6.73 -10.30
N GLU A 210 22.04 6.23 -11.13
CA GLU A 210 21.32 7.09 -12.08
C GLU A 210 20.28 7.95 -11.37
N PHE A 211 19.64 7.44 -10.32
CA PHE A 211 18.68 8.19 -9.50
C PHE A 211 19.37 9.37 -8.81
N ASP A 212 20.50 9.11 -8.17
CA ASP A 212 21.34 10.08 -7.49
C ASP A 212 21.79 11.17 -8.46
N LYS A 213 22.24 10.79 -9.66
CA LYS A 213 22.60 11.72 -10.73
C LYS A 213 21.41 12.53 -11.23
N GLN A 214 20.22 11.92 -11.39
CA GLN A 214 19.01 12.61 -11.84
C GLN A 214 18.56 13.70 -10.86
N TYR A 215 18.70 13.45 -9.55
CA TYR A 215 18.26 14.37 -8.50
C TYR A 215 19.39 15.18 -7.86
N ASN A 216 20.63 15.07 -8.37
CA ASN A 216 21.83 15.71 -7.84
C ASN A 216 22.11 15.38 -6.36
N ILE A 217 21.93 14.12 -6.00
CA ILE A 217 22.29 13.56 -4.69
C ILE A 217 23.69 12.93 -4.83
N PRO A 218 24.64 13.18 -3.92
CA PRO A 218 25.92 12.47 -3.93
C PRO A 218 25.68 10.98 -3.68
N ASN A 219 26.46 10.09 -4.32
CA ASN A 219 26.41 8.66 -4.00
C ASN A 219 26.66 8.42 -2.50
N PRO A 220 26.07 7.37 -1.91
CA PRO A 220 26.27 7.08 -0.49
C PRO A 220 27.74 6.75 -0.22
N PRO A 221 28.27 6.99 1.01
CA PRO A 221 29.65 6.66 1.36
C PRO A 221 30.02 5.20 1.10
N PHE A 222 29.05 4.30 1.29
CA PHE A 222 29.09 2.93 0.80
C PHE A 222 27.66 2.40 0.56
N PHE A 223 27.54 1.45 -0.36
CA PHE A 223 26.33 0.68 -0.58
C PHE A 223 26.68 -0.82 -0.61
N LYS A 224 26.25 -1.57 0.41
CA LYS A 224 26.55 -3.00 0.60
C LYS A 224 25.30 -3.83 0.37
N ILE A 225 25.39 -4.83 -0.51
CA ILE A 225 24.32 -5.82 -0.71
C ILE A 225 24.71 -7.09 0.03
N VAL A 226 23.92 -7.48 1.04
CA VAL A 226 24.21 -8.62 1.93
C VAL A 226 23.19 -9.73 1.70
N PRO A 227 23.58 -10.86 1.09
CA PRO A 227 22.69 -12.02 0.94
C PRO A 227 22.43 -12.70 2.30
N ILE A 228 21.16 -12.93 2.64
CA ILE A 228 20.76 -13.80 3.76
C ILE A 228 20.18 -15.09 3.17
N GLY A 229 21.05 -16.08 3.02
CA GLY A 229 20.75 -17.31 2.29
C GLY A 229 20.84 -17.17 0.76
N ALA A 230 20.77 -18.30 0.06
CA ALA A 230 20.85 -18.33 -1.39
C ALA A 230 19.57 -17.74 -2.01
N TYR A 231 19.69 -16.80 -2.93
CA TYR A 231 18.57 -16.24 -3.68
C TYR A 231 18.95 -16.01 -5.15
N ASN A 232 17.95 -15.82 -6.02
CA ASN A 232 18.15 -15.39 -7.40
C ASN A 232 17.59 -13.97 -7.57
N PRO A 233 18.42 -12.93 -7.81
CA PRO A 233 17.96 -11.54 -7.91
C PRO A 233 16.90 -11.34 -8.99
N ASN A 234 16.94 -12.13 -10.08
CA ASN A 234 15.94 -12.01 -11.16
C ASN A 234 14.52 -12.35 -10.71
N ASN A 235 14.37 -13.14 -9.64
CA ASN A 235 13.06 -13.46 -9.10
C ASN A 235 12.37 -12.20 -8.57
N GLY A 236 13.12 -11.22 -8.05
CA GLY A 236 12.56 -9.97 -7.56
C GLY A 236 11.86 -9.14 -8.64
N ILE A 237 12.26 -9.25 -9.90
CA ILE A 237 11.55 -8.60 -11.02
C ILE A 237 10.16 -9.22 -11.18
N SER A 238 10.07 -10.55 -11.22
CA SER A 238 8.80 -11.26 -11.40
C SER A 238 7.86 -11.18 -10.21
N THR A 239 8.40 -11.07 -8.99
CA THR A 239 7.62 -10.98 -7.75
C THR A 239 7.30 -9.53 -7.34
N GLY A 240 7.86 -8.54 -8.06
CA GLY A 240 7.70 -7.11 -7.77
C GLY A 240 8.63 -6.56 -6.68
N TRP A 241 9.40 -7.41 -5.99
CA TRP A 241 10.35 -6.98 -4.96
C TRP A 241 11.50 -6.12 -5.49
N ALA A 242 11.88 -6.24 -6.75
CA ALA A 242 12.93 -5.38 -7.30
C ALA A 242 12.52 -3.91 -7.35
N MET A 243 11.22 -3.63 -7.53
CA MET A 243 10.68 -2.28 -7.44
C MET A 243 10.68 -1.76 -6.01
N GLU A 244 10.28 -2.61 -5.06
CA GLU A 244 10.33 -2.32 -3.62
C GLU A 244 11.76 -1.96 -3.17
N ILE A 245 12.74 -2.80 -3.54
CA ILE A 245 14.15 -2.55 -3.26
C ILE A 245 14.62 -1.21 -3.85
N SER A 246 14.12 -0.82 -5.03
CA SER A 246 14.48 0.46 -5.63
C SER A 246 13.91 1.63 -4.82
N LEU A 247 12.62 1.54 -4.46
CA LEU A 247 11.94 2.52 -3.59
C LEU A 247 12.66 2.69 -2.25
N ASP A 248 12.88 1.59 -1.54
CA ASP A 248 13.42 1.59 -0.18
C ASP A 248 14.85 2.17 -0.14
N VAL A 249 15.70 1.74 -1.07
CA VAL A 249 17.09 2.22 -1.17
C VAL A 249 17.15 3.69 -1.59
N GLU A 250 16.41 4.08 -2.63
CA GLU A 250 16.45 5.45 -3.15
C GLU A 250 15.93 6.45 -2.11
N TYR A 251 14.81 6.16 -1.43
CA TYR A 251 14.23 7.11 -0.48
C TYR A 251 14.92 7.10 0.88
N ALA A 252 15.51 5.99 1.34
CA ALA A 252 16.41 6.03 2.49
C ALA A 252 17.60 6.96 2.21
N HIS A 253 18.17 6.88 1.00
CA HIS A 253 19.29 7.71 0.57
C HIS A 253 18.92 9.20 0.43
N VAL A 254 17.73 9.52 -0.10
CA VAL A 254 17.23 10.91 -0.17
C VAL A 254 17.23 11.59 1.19
N ILE A 255 16.76 10.89 2.23
CA ILE A 255 16.62 11.47 3.58
C ILE A 255 17.98 11.63 4.27
N ALA A 256 18.83 10.61 4.21
CA ALA A 256 20.14 10.57 4.85
C ALA A 256 21.27 10.34 3.82
N PRO A 257 21.61 11.35 3.00
CA PRO A 257 22.51 11.20 1.86
C PRO A 257 23.96 10.87 2.22
N ASP A 258 24.39 11.14 3.45
CA ASP A 258 25.74 10.81 3.92
C ASP A 258 25.76 9.56 4.83
N ALA A 259 24.65 8.82 4.94
CA ALA A 259 24.58 7.53 5.63
C ALA A 259 25.05 6.39 4.70
N GLY A 260 25.74 5.40 5.27
CA GLY A 260 25.97 4.15 4.56
C GLY A 260 24.67 3.36 4.40
N ILE A 261 24.53 2.60 3.32
CA ILE A 261 23.35 1.77 3.09
C ILE A 261 23.76 0.29 3.07
N VAL A 262 23.09 -0.52 3.88
CA VAL A 262 23.22 -1.99 3.88
C VAL A 262 21.88 -2.61 3.47
N LEU A 263 21.82 -3.10 2.24
CA LEU A 263 20.66 -3.84 1.72
C LEU A 263 20.81 -5.33 2.07
N TYR A 264 20.05 -5.79 3.06
CA TYR A 264 19.91 -7.19 3.41
C TYR A 264 18.88 -7.86 2.49
N VAL A 265 19.34 -8.75 1.61
CA VAL A 265 18.47 -9.48 0.67
C VAL A 265 18.25 -10.90 1.17
N ALA A 266 17.08 -11.15 1.72
CA ALA A 266 16.73 -12.42 2.34
C ALA A 266 16.08 -13.43 1.37
N ASN A 267 16.44 -14.70 1.56
CA ASN A 267 15.70 -15.82 0.98
C ASN A 267 14.39 -16.01 1.76
N PRO A 268 13.22 -15.91 1.11
CA PRO A 268 11.91 -16.02 1.77
C PRO A 268 11.61 -17.41 2.37
N ASN A 269 12.40 -18.43 2.03
CA ASN A 269 12.31 -19.76 2.65
C ASN A 269 12.98 -19.84 4.02
N ILE A 270 13.73 -18.80 4.43
CA ILE A 270 14.31 -18.70 5.76
C ILE A 270 13.26 -18.05 6.69
N PRO A 271 12.98 -18.63 7.87
CA PRO A 271 12.10 -18.01 8.85
C PRO A 271 12.57 -16.62 9.27
N LEU A 272 11.63 -15.68 9.41
CA LEU A 272 11.94 -14.28 9.75
C LEU A 272 12.77 -14.10 11.03
N PRO A 273 12.56 -14.84 12.14
CA PRO A 273 13.45 -14.75 13.31
C PRO A 273 14.93 -14.98 12.97
N ALA A 274 15.24 -15.96 12.12
CA ALA A 274 16.63 -16.22 11.74
C ALA A 274 17.23 -15.11 10.87
N ILE A 275 16.38 -14.43 10.08
CA ILE A 275 16.78 -13.27 9.26
C ILE A 275 17.10 -12.09 10.17
N ILE A 276 16.25 -11.77 11.14
CA ILE A 276 16.50 -10.69 12.10
C ILE A 276 17.76 -11.01 12.93
N ALA A 277 17.90 -12.24 13.44
CA ALA A 277 19.09 -12.68 14.18
C ALA A 277 20.39 -12.49 13.38
N TYR A 278 20.35 -12.76 12.05
CA TYR A 278 21.49 -12.53 11.17
C TYR A 278 21.86 -11.04 11.06
N ILE A 279 20.86 -10.16 10.92
CA ILE A 279 21.05 -8.71 10.82
C ILE A 279 21.64 -8.17 12.11
N VAL A 280 21.06 -8.55 13.26
CA VAL A 280 21.56 -8.21 14.59
C VAL A 280 23.03 -8.63 14.71
N GLN A 281 23.37 -9.88 14.37
CA GLN A 281 24.76 -10.34 14.41
C GLN A 281 25.75 -9.51 13.55
N GLN A 282 25.30 -8.77 12.53
CA GLN A 282 26.25 -7.94 11.79
C GLN A 282 26.68 -6.70 12.59
N ASP A 283 25.83 -6.15 13.47
CA ASP A 283 26.08 -4.92 14.23
C ASP A 283 26.58 -3.74 13.34
N GLU A 284 26.12 -3.68 12.08
CA GLU A 284 26.61 -2.74 11.06
C GLU A 284 25.74 -1.50 10.86
N VAL A 285 24.54 -1.46 11.45
CA VAL A 285 23.50 -0.45 11.16
C VAL A 285 22.91 0.17 12.43
N ASN A 286 22.37 1.38 12.30
CA ASN A 286 21.72 2.13 13.36
C ASN A 286 20.19 1.96 13.34
N VAL A 287 19.62 1.82 12.14
CA VAL A 287 18.19 1.69 11.92
C VAL A 287 17.96 0.60 10.86
N VAL A 288 16.93 -0.23 11.02
CA VAL A 288 16.50 -1.19 10.02
C VAL A 288 15.11 -0.83 9.51
N SER A 289 15.00 -0.59 8.20
CA SER A 289 13.76 -0.35 7.47
C SER A 289 13.17 -1.68 6.96
N GLN A 290 11.88 -1.91 7.19
CA GLN A 290 11.18 -3.16 6.88
C GLN A 290 9.84 -2.90 6.15
N SER A 291 9.85 -2.90 4.83
CA SER A 291 8.65 -2.70 3.99
C SER A 291 7.96 -4.03 3.66
N PHE A 292 7.52 -4.76 4.69
CA PHE A 292 6.82 -6.03 4.56
C PHE A 292 5.97 -6.35 5.79
N GLY A 293 5.07 -7.32 5.65
CA GLY A 293 4.40 -7.85 6.82
C GLY A 293 3.67 -9.16 6.62
N ILE A 294 3.22 -9.69 7.75
CA ILE A 294 2.38 -10.87 7.87
C ILE A 294 1.16 -10.49 8.72
N PRO A 295 -0.07 -10.73 8.25
CA PRO A 295 -1.30 -10.47 9.00
C PRO A 295 -1.32 -11.18 10.36
N GLU A 296 -1.63 -10.45 11.43
CA GLU A 296 -1.87 -11.01 12.76
C GLU A 296 -2.97 -12.07 12.77
N LEU A 297 -3.98 -11.90 11.90
CA LEU A 297 -5.06 -12.87 11.72
C LEU A 297 -4.55 -14.29 11.45
N TYR A 298 -3.40 -14.46 10.78
CA TYR A 298 -2.85 -15.79 10.57
C TYR A 298 -2.33 -16.45 11.85
N VAL A 299 -1.99 -15.67 12.88
CA VAL A 299 -1.69 -16.17 14.22
C VAL A 299 -3.00 -16.50 14.95
N ASP A 300 -4.03 -15.66 14.83
CA ASP A 300 -5.36 -15.92 15.43
C ASP A 300 -6.01 -17.19 14.89
N LEU A 301 -5.91 -17.43 13.59
CA LEU A 301 -6.40 -18.64 12.91
C LEU A 301 -5.54 -19.89 13.21
N GLY A 302 -4.41 -19.74 13.92
CA GLY A 302 -3.49 -20.83 14.22
C GLY A 302 -2.66 -21.31 13.02
N LEU A 303 -2.61 -20.57 11.91
CA LEU A 303 -1.74 -20.86 10.77
C LEU A 303 -0.27 -20.56 11.09
N ILE A 304 -0.03 -19.59 11.97
CA ILE A 304 1.29 -19.27 12.49
C ILE A 304 1.30 -19.60 13.99
N PRO A 305 2.22 -20.45 14.47
CA PRO A 305 2.32 -20.72 15.88
C PRO A 305 2.81 -19.47 16.60
N ARG A 306 2.23 -19.20 17.75
CA ARG A 306 2.54 -18.01 18.54
C ARG A 306 3.98 -17.97 19.07
N SER A 307 4.61 -19.13 19.17
CA SER A 307 6.05 -19.24 19.42
C SER A 307 6.92 -18.57 18.34
N TYR A 308 6.42 -18.44 17.10
CA TYR A 308 7.08 -17.68 16.04
C TYR A 308 7.13 -16.18 16.38
N VAL A 309 6.01 -15.62 16.86
CA VAL A 309 5.93 -14.22 17.30
C VAL A 309 6.81 -13.97 18.53
N ASN A 310 6.80 -14.89 19.50
CA ASN A 310 7.70 -14.83 20.66
C ASN A 310 9.18 -14.87 20.25
N SER A 311 9.52 -15.67 19.24
CA SER A 311 10.88 -15.72 18.69
C SER A 311 11.28 -14.36 18.10
N LEU A 312 10.40 -13.72 17.33
CA LEU A 312 10.65 -12.36 16.80
C LEU A 312 10.92 -11.35 17.92
N MET A 313 10.16 -11.40 19.02
CA MET A 313 10.39 -10.49 20.16
C MET A 313 11.79 -10.62 20.74
N TYR A 314 12.34 -11.85 20.84
CA TYR A 314 13.72 -12.05 21.29
C TYR A 314 14.72 -11.36 20.37
N GLU A 315 14.57 -11.54 19.06
CA GLU A 315 15.52 -10.98 18.09
C GLU A 315 15.45 -9.46 18.04
N TYR A 316 14.24 -8.87 18.14
CA TYR A 316 14.11 -7.42 18.27
C TYR A 316 14.77 -6.93 19.56
N TRP A 317 14.52 -7.54 20.71
CA TRP A 317 15.19 -7.13 21.95
C TRP A 317 16.71 -7.19 21.88
N LEU A 318 17.27 -8.22 21.24
CA LEU A 318 18.72 -8.33 21.03
C LEU A 318 19.26 -7.20 20.14
N GLY A 319 18.57 -6.87 19.05
CA GLY A 319 18.96 -5.74 18.20
C GLY A 319 18.82 -4.38 18.87
N GLU A 320 17.76 -4.20 19.67
CA GLU A 320 17.49 -2.95 20.37
C GLU A 320 18.55 -2.65 21.45
N VAL A 321 19.09 -3.67 22.14
CA VAL A 321 20.24 -3.47 23.05
C VAL A 321 21.58 -3.31 22.32
N GLU A 322 21.69 -3.67 21.05
CA GLU A 322 22.81 -3.23 20.19
C GLU A 322 22.60 -1.82 19.64
N GLY A 323 21.44 -1.23 19.93
CA GLY A 323 21.03 0.12 19.57
C GLY A 323 20.41 0.25 18.18
N ILE A 324 20.03 -0.87 17.56
CA ILE A 324 19.32 -0.90 16.28
C ILE A 324 17.86 -0.53 16.51
N SER A 325 17.40 0.59 15.95
CA SER A 325 15.97 0.91 15.90
C SER A 325 15.29 0.20 14.73
N PHE A 326 14.20 -0.52 14.97
CA PHE A 326 13.44 -1.17 13.91
C PHE A 326 12.21 -0.36 13.51
N ALA A 327 12.05 -0.05 12.22
CA ALA A 327 10.86 0.58 11.66
C ALA A 327 10.22 -0.33 10.61
N ALA A 328 8.89 -0.44 10.64
CA ALA A 328 8.17 -1.33 9.72
C ALA A 328 6.89 -0.69 9.17
N ALA A 329 6.63 -0.96 7.89
CA ALA A 329 5.43 -0.50 7.19
C ALA A 329 4.16 -1.07 7.83
N SER A 330 3.17 -0.22 8.10
CA SER A 330 1.91 -0.65 8.71
C SER A 330 0.98 -1.38 7.74
N GLY A 331 1.19 -1.21 6.42
CA GLY A 331 0.46 -1.88 5.34
C GLY A 331 -0.41 -0.93 4.50
N ASP A 332 -0.94 -1.45 3.39
CA ASP A 332 -1.59 -0.65 2.33
C ASP A 332 -3.07 -1.03 2.08
N ALA A 333 -3.67 -1.76 3.01
CA ALA A 333 -5.00 -2.34 2.90
C ALA A 333 -6.10 -1.60 3.69
N GLY A 334 -5.81 -0.41 4.24
CA GLY A 334 -6.80 0.38 5.01
C GLY A 334 -7.17 -0.23 6.36
N GLY A 335 -8.25 0.27 6.99
CA GLY A 335 -8.65 -0.10 8.35
C GLY A 335 -9.26 -1.51 8.48
N ASN A 336 -9.77 -2.06 7.37
CA ASN A 336 -10.16 -3.46 7.26
C ASN A 336 -8.92 -4.38 7.05
N GLY A 337 -7.73 -3.80 6.87
CA GLY A 337 -6.45 -4.51 6.84
C GLY A 337 -6.40 -5.62 5.80
N TYR A 338 -5.51 -6.59 6.02
CA TYR A 338 -5.36 -7.76 5.13
C TYR A 338 -6.39 -8.85 5.44
N ASN A 339 -7.61 -8.41 5.69
CA ASN A 339 -8.69 -9.27 6.10
C ASN A 339 -9.65 -9.52 4.94
N TYR A 340 -9.36 -10.56 4.16
CA TYR A 340 -10.30 -11.09 3.16
C TYR A 340 -11.42 -11.91 3.81
N PHE A 341 -11.33 -12.14 5.12
CA PHE A 341 -12.02 -13.15 5.88
C PHE A 341 -12.84 -12.44 6.95
N LEU A 342 -14.07 -12.03 6.62
CA LEU A 342 -15.25 -11.94 7.50
C LEU A 342 -15.16 -11.13 8.84
N ALA A 343 -14.17 -11.35 9.72
CA ALA A 343 -13.19 -10.33 10.10
C ALA A 343 -13.53 -8.84 10.00
N PRO A 344 -14.28 -8.26 10.92
CA PRO A 344 -14.70 -6.86 10.82
C PRO A 344 -13.78 -5.88 11.54
N GLN A 345 -12.84 -6.39 12.33
CA GLN A 345 -11.69 -5.66 12.81
C GLN A 345 -10.58 -6.06 11.86
N GLY A 346 -10.12 -5.12 11.04
CA GLY A 346 -9.08 -5.43 10.08
C GLY A 346 -7.85 -6.03 10.74
N SER A 347 -7.11 -6.86 9.99
CA SER A 347 -5.84 -7.38 10.48
C SER A 347 -4.75 -6.37 10.21
N VAL A 348 -4.16 -5.82 11.29
CA VAL A 348 -2.83 -5.22 11.23
C VAL A 348 -1.79 -6.31 10.93
N ILE A 349 -0.56 -5.90 10.59
CA ILE A 349 0.53 -6.80 10.22
C ILE A 349 1.69 -6.69 11.19
N PHE A 350 2.37 -7.81 11.44
CA PHE A 350 3.69 -7.81 12.08
C PHE A 350 4.79 -7.86 10.99
N PRO A 351 5.94 -7.20 11.18
CA PRO A 351 6.44 -6.73 12.47
C PRO A 351 5.91 -5.38 12.95
N ALA A 352 5.22 -4.59 12.13
CA ALA A 352 4.71 -3.28 12.55
C ALA A 352 3.86 -3.31 13.82
N SER A 353 3.04 -4.35 14.03
CA SER A 353 2.25 -4.50 15.25
C SER A 353 3.02 -5.02 16.48
N ILE A 354 4.32 -5.27 16.40
CA ILE A 354 5.12 -5.66 17.57
C ILE A 354 5.38 -4.38 18.41
N PRO A 355 5.11 -4.37 19.73
CA PRO A 355 5.26 -3.17 20.58
C PRO A 355 6.68 -2.58 20.69
N TYR A 356 7.70 -3.28 20.19
CA TYR A 356 9.10 -2.85 20.17
C TYR A 356 9.56 -2.35 18.79
N VAL A 357 8.68 -2.40 17.78
CA VAL A 357 8.96 -1.92 16.43
C VAL A 357 8.18 -0.63 16.19
N LEU A 358 8.81 0.35 15.55
CA LEU A 358 8.15 1.60 15.16
C LEU A 358 7.28 1.36 13.92
N ALA A 359 5.95 1.39 14.10
CA ALA A 359 5.01 1.21 13.01
C ALA A 359 4.83 2.50 12.20
N VAL A 360 5.10 2.43 10.90
CA VAL A 360 5.04 3.57 9.99
C VAL A 360 3.87 3.43 9.04
N GLY A 361 2.88 4.31 9.18
CA GLY A 361 1.73 4.40 8.28
C GLY A 361 1.86 5.52 7.26
N GLY A 362 0.74 5.82 6.61
CA GLY A 362 0.70 6.68 5.42
C GLY A 362 -0.09 7.98 5.55
N SER A 363 0.50 9.05 5.05
CA SER A 363 -0.14 10.35 4.80
C SER A 363 -0.18 10.67 3.30
N SER A 364 -0.93 11.72 2.95
CA SER A 364 -0.86 12.39 1.64
C SER A 364 -0.27 13.78 1.85
N VAL A 365 0.83 14.10 1.18
CA VAL A 365 1.50 15.39 1.34
C VAL A 365 1.17 16.33 0.18
N TYR A 366 0.65 17.52 0.51
CA TYR A 366 0.33 18.57 -0.46
C TYR A 366 1.27 19.76 -0.32
N ILE A 367 1.72 20.30 -1.45
CA ILE A 367 2.60 21.48 -1.49
C ILE A 367 1.84 22.70 -2.04
N GLY A 368 1.87 23.81 -1.31
CA GLY A 368 1.27 25.08 -1.71
C GLY A 368 2.23 26.25 -1.47
N GLY A 369 3.00 26.63 -2.49
CA GLY A 369 4.09 27.60 -2.34
C GLY A 369 5.18 27.06 -1.41
N ASN A 370 5.57 27.81 -0.38
CA ASN A 370 6.57 27.40 0.62
C ASN A 370 5.92 26.78 1.87
N LYS A 371 4.80 26.08 1.74
CA LYS A 371 4.14 25.43 2.87
C LYS A 371 3.63 24.06 2.46
N THR A 372 3.53 23.18 3.44
CA THR A 372 3.01 21.83 3.29
C THR A 372 1.75 21.65 4.12
N MET A 373 0.89 20.74 3.67
CA MET A 373 -0.28 20.29 4.40
C MET A 373 -0.36 18.77 4.23
N GLU A 374 -0.74 18.07 5.29
CA GLU A 374 -0.89 16.61 5.26
C GLU A 374 -2.30 16.19 5.63
N THR A 375 -2.81 15.17 4.93
CA THR A 375 -4.02 14.42 5.32
C THR A 375 -3.64 12.96 5.47
N ALA A 376 -4.53 12.13 6.04
CA ALA A 376 -4.27 10.71 6.05
C ALA A 376 -4.24 10.18 4.60
N TRP A 377 -3.42 9.17 4.34
CA TRP A 377 -3.62 8.36 3.15
C TRP A 377 -4.85 7.47 3.39
N SER A 378 -5.99 8.05 3.04
CA SER A 378 -7.29 7.40 3.12
C SER A 378 -7.57 6.60 1.85
N GLY A 379 -8.65 5.83 1.86
CA GLY A 379 -9.11 5.05 0.71
C GLY A 379 -9.86 3.78 1.15
N GLU A 380 -10.70 3.24 0.27
CA GLU A 380 -11.18 1.87 0.39
C GLU A 380 -10.09 0.92 -0.14
N SER A 381 -10.15 -0.37 0.22
CA SER A 381 -9.12 -1.38 -0.11
C SER A 381 -8.71 -1.40 -1.60
N VAL A 382 -9.61 -0.99 -2.49
CA VAL A 382 -9.40 -0.98 -3.94
C VAL A 382 -8.44 0.13 -4.43
N LEU A 383 -8.34 1.25 -3.72
CA LEU A 383 -7.43 2.36 -4.07
C LEU A 383 -6.15 2.36 -3.23
N GLY A 384 -6.03 1.41 -2.30
CA GLY A 384 -5.05 1.39 -1.22
C GLY A 384 -5.29 2.49 -0.18
N ALA A 385 -4.94 2.19 1.06
CA ALA A 385 -4.99 3.13 2.18
C ALA A 385 -4.03 2.69 3.26
N SER A 386 -3.59 3.62 4.11
CA SER A 386 -2.77 3.29 5.28
C SER A 386 -3.48 2.24 6.13
N THR A 387 -2.90 1.06 6.25
CA THR A 387 -3.38 0.05 7.19
C THR A 387 -3.14 0.53 8.60
N GLY A 388 -4.19 0.50 9.38
CA GLY A 388 -4.14 0.85 10.78
C GLY A 388 -5.35 0.33 11.51
N GLY A 389 -5.23 0.18 12.81
CA GLY A 389 -6.18 -0.55 13.62
C GLY A 389 -5.64 -0.83 15.00
N TYR A 390 -6.25 -1.80 15.65
CA TYR A 390 -5.81 -2.32 16.94
C TYR A 390 -5.29 -3.74 16.72
N SER A 391 -4.17 -4.07 17.34
CA SER A 391 -3.65 -5.44 17.34
C SER A 391 -4.68 -6.41 17.92
N THR A 392 -4.72 -7.64 17.42
CA THR A 392 -5.45 -8.75 18.05
C THR A 392 -4.55 -9.57 18.97
N LEU A 393 -3.24 -9.40 18.82
CA LEU A 393 -2.23 -10.14 19.57
C LEU A 393 -1.79 -9.39 20.83
N PHE A 394 -1.40 -8.12 20.69
CA PHE A 394 -0.68 -7.36 21.72
C PHE A 394 -1.60 -6.35 22.44
N PRO A 395 -1.71 -6.43 23.78
CA PRO A 395 -2.27 -5.34 24.58
C PRO A 395 -1.52 -4.03 24.34
N ALA A 396 -2.24 -2.91 24.50
CA ALA A 396 -1.69 -1.58 24.27
C ALA A 396 -0.50 -1.31 25.20
N PRO A 397 0.73 -1.07 24.69
CA PRO A 397 1.88 -0.81 25.54
C PRO A 397 1.70 0.44 26.40
N TRP A 398 2.29 0.43 27.60
CA TRP A 398 2.26 1.55 28.56
C TRP A 398 2.57 2.92 27.93
N TYR A 399 3.51 2.99 26.99
CA TYR A 399 3.91 4.25 26.36
C TYR A 399 2.84 4.84 25.44
N GLN A 400 1.88 4.04 24.95
CA GLN A 400 0.76 4.55 24.16
C GLN A 400 -0.29 5.26 25.03
N ASP A 401 -0.30 5.00 26.35
CA ASP A 401 -1.30 5.54 27.28
C ASP A 401 -2.74 5.38 26.74
N SER A 402 -2.98 4.23 26.09
CA SER A 402 -4.25 3.86 25.49
C SER A 402 -4.78 2.60 26.16
N ASN A 403 -6.09 2.54 26.38
CA ASN A 403 -6.74 1.30 26.77
C ASN A 403 -7.00 0.45 25.53
N GLY A 404 -7.10 -0.86 25.71
CA GLY A 404 -7.35 -1.80 24.62
C GLY A 404 -6.11 -2.54 24.19
N PHE A 405 -5.96 -2.68 22.87
CA PHE A 405 -4.84 -3.35 22.23
C PHE A 405 -3.94 -2.33 21.52
N ARG A 406 -2.71 -2.73 21.17
CA ARG A 406 -1.71 -1.86 20.52
C ARG A 406 -2.32 -1.16 19.32
N VAL A 407 -2.25 0.16 19.31
CA VAL A 407 -2.69 0.99 18.18
C VAL A 407 -1.60 0.97 17.09
N VAL A 408 -2.00 0.85 15.84
CA VAL A 408 -1.13 0.90 14.65
C VAL A 408 -1.72 1.90 13.65
N PRO A 409 -0.92 2.77 12.98
CA PRO A 409 0.52 2.97 13.13
C PRO A 409 0.90 3.83 14.35
N ASP A 410 2.21 3.97 14.61
CA ASP A 410 2.76 4.89 15.62
C ASP A 410 2.94 6.30 15.03
N VAL A 411 3.51 6.41 13.82
CA VAL A 411 3.72 7.66 13.06
C VAL A 411 3.37 7.49 11.58
N VAL A 412 3.28 8.58 10.83
CA VAL A 412 3.05 8.54 9.37
C VAL A 412 4.03 9.40 8.57
N ALA A 413 4.24 9.02 7.32
CA ALA A 413 4.88 9.84 6.29
C ALA A 413 4.20 9.59 4.93
N ASP A 414 4.63 10.28 3.87
CA ASP A 414 3.99 10.23 2.56
C ASP A 414 3.95 8.80 2.04
N ALA A 415 2.75 8.35 1.69
CA ALA A 415 2.47 7.00 1.24
C ALA A 415 1.40 6.97 0.16
N ASN A 416 0.65 8.05 -0.03
CA ASN A 416 -0.39 8.05 -1.04
C ASN A 416 0.25 8.12 -2.44
N PRO A 417 0.06 7.14 -3.33
CA PRO A 417 0.63 7.19 -4.69
C PRO A 417 0.11 8.37 -5.52
N TYR A 418 -1.07 8.91 -5.17
CA TYR A 418 -1.62 10.12 -5.77
C TYR A 418 -0.92 11.41 -5.28
N THR A 419 -0.15 11.35 -4.20
CA THR A 419 0.83 12.38 -3.81
C THR A 419 2.27 11.85 -3.89
N GLY A 420 2.46 10.69 -4.50
CA GLY A 420 3.63 9.86 -4.27
C GLY A 420 4.90 10.38 -4.91
N ALA A 421 5.92 9.53 -4.93
CA ALA A 421 7.26 9.93 -5.26
C ALA A 421 7.82 9.15 -6.46
N PHE A 422 8.70 9.78 -7.23
CA PHE A 422 9.31 9.12 -8.39
C PHE A 422 10.50 8.26 -7.97
N ILE A 423 10.57 7.04 -8.48
CA ILE A 423 11.71 6.13 -8.36
C ILE A 423 12.31 5.82 -9.73
N LEU A 424 13.55 5.34 -9.78
CA LEU A 424 14.10 4.67 -10.96
C LEU A 424 14.04 3.16 -10.81
N TYR A 425 13.33 2.51 -11.72
CA TYR A 425 13.19 1.06 -11.76
C TYR A 425 13.58 0.51 -13.14
N TYR A 426 13.48 -0.81 -13.32
CA TYR A 426 13.90 -1.64 -14.46
C TYR A 426 14.08 -0.87 -15.79
N TYR A 427 15.28 -0.95 -16.37
CA TYR A 427 15.74 -0.14 -17.52
C TYR A 427 15.81 1.38 -17.28
N ASN A 428 16.04 1.82 -16.03
CA ASN A 428 16.07 3.23 -15.61
C ASN A 428 14.80 4.00 -16.02
N GLN A 429 13.67 3.30 -16.01
CA GLN A 429 12.37 3.91 -16.24
C GLN A 429 11.90 4.56 -14.94
N THR A 430 11.34 5.75 -15.04
CA THR A 430 10.79 6.47 -13.91
C THR A 430 9.38 5.96 -13.61
N TYR A 431 9.11 5.58 -12.36
CA TYR A 431 7.79 5.18 -11.90
C TYR A 431 7.34 6.07 -10.75
N LEU A 432 6.06 6.42 -10.74
CA LEU A 432 5.41 7.03 -9.59
C LEU A 432 4.94 5.92 -8.66
N VAL A 433 5.36 5.98 -7.40
CA VAL A 433 5.05 4.99 -6.37
C VAL A 433 4.57 5.65 -5.08
N GLY A 434 3.91 4.86 -4.25
CA GLY A 434 3.57 5.18 -2.86
C GLY A 434 3.57 3.89 -2.03
N GLY A 435 2.60 3.75 -1.14
CA GLY A 435 2.53 2.73 -0.11
C GLY A 435 3.20 3.18 1.19
N THR A 436 2.84 2.53 2.29
CA THR A 436 3.58 2.64 3.57
C THR A 436 5.03 2.20 3.42
N SER A 437 5.35 1.47 2.35
CA SER A 437 6.70 1.23 1.84
C SER A 437 7.49 2.49 1.49
N LEU A 438 6.86 3.58 1.02
CA LEU A 438 7.56 4.85 0.83
C LEU A 438 7.78 5.56 2.19
N ALA A 439 6.77 5.51 3.06
CA ALA A 439 6.82 6.16 4.36
C ALA A 439 7.90 5.57 5.29
N THR A 440 8.08 4.25 5.26
CA THR A 440 9.01 3.52 6.14
C THR A 440 10.48 3.95 5.99
N PRO A 441 11.10 3.95 4.80
CA PRO A 441 12.46 4.44 4.60
C PRO A 441 12.59 5.94 4.87
N ILE A 442 11.52 6.73 4.68
CA ILE A 442 11.51 8.15 5.06
C ILE A 442 11.70 8.29 6.57
N VAL A 443 10.89 7.58 7.35
CA VAL A 443 10.97 7.59 8.82
C VAL A 443 12.28 6.97 9.29
N SER A 444 12.74 5.86 8.70
CA SER A 444 14.03 5.25 9.02
C SER A 444 15.18 6.23 8.84
N GLY A 445 15.19 6.99 7.72
CA GLY A 445 16.18 8.03 7.50
C GLY A 445 16.09 9.15 8.54
N ILE A 446 14.88 9.60 8.92
CA ILE A 446 14.72 10.63 9.97
C ILE A 446 15.29 10.14 11.31
N ILE A 447 15.03 8.89 11.70
CA ILE A 447 15.59 8.31 12.92
C ILE A 447 17.12 8.21 12.82
N ASP A 448 17.66 7.76 11.68
CA ASP A 448 19.10 7.64 11.45
C ASP A 448 19.83 9.00 11.55
N LEU A 449 19.23 10.08 11.03
CA LEU A 449 19.72 11.45 11.20
C LEU A 449 19.89 11.83 12.68
N MET A 450 19.01 11.35 13.56
CA MET A 450 19.14 11.59 15.01
C MET A 450 20.35 10.84 15.57
N THR A 451 20.62 9.64 15.07
CA THR A 451 21.73 8.81 15.56
C THR A 451 23.11 9.40 15.28
N GLN A 452 23.23 10.21 14.22
CA GLN A 452 24.47 10.97 13.94
C GLN A 452 24.87 11.86 15.14
N SER A 453 23.89 12.41 15.84
CA SER A 453 24.14 13.41 16.90
C SER A 453 23.99 12.86 18.30
N TYR A 454 23.13 11.85 18.48
CA TYR A 454 22.78 11.30 19.80
C TYR A 454 23.26 9.87 20.02
N GLY A 455 23.94 9.27 19.02
CA GLY A 455 24.33 7.87 19.05
C GLY A 455 23.18 6.93 18.71
N LYS A 456 23.45 5.62 18.73
CA LYS A 456 22.43 4.59 18.52
C LYS A 456 21.30 4.73 19.56
N LEU A 457 20.06 4.71 19.11
CA LEU A 457 18.90 5.01 19.94
C LEU A 457 18.17 3.77 20.46
N GLY A 458 18.28 2.63 19.77
CA GLY A 458 17.49 1.44 20.11
C GLY A 458 16.00 1.77 20.11
N PHE A 459 15.32 1.47 21.22
CA PHE A 459 13.87 1.38 21.29
C PHE A 459 13.21 2.77 21.26
N VAL A 460 12.97 3.32 20.07
CA VAL A 460 12.58 4.73 19.91
C VAL A 460 11.12 5.07 20.24
N ASN A 461 10.21 4.08 20.30
CA ASN A 461 8.77 4.37 20.47
C ASN A 461 8.49 5.22 21.73
N PRO A 462 8.98 4.88 22.93
CA PRO A 462 8.72 5.66 24.14
C PRO A 462 9.13 7.14 24.01
N PHE A 463 10.23 7.44 23.33
CA PHE A 463 10.68 8.83 23.13
C PHE A 463 9.69 9.64 22.28
N LEU A 464 9.16 9.04 21.20
CA LEU A 464 8.19 9.71 20.34
C LEU A 464 6.86 9.94 21.08
N TYR A 465 6.41 8.94 21.85
CA TYR A 465 5.20 9.07 22.65
C TYR A 465 5.34 10.06 23.81
N GLU A 466 6.51 10.17 24.45
CA GLU A 466 6.75 11.22 25.46
C GLU A 466 6.74 12.62 24.83
N LEU A 467 7.15 12.75 23.57
CA LEU A 467 7.09 14.00 22.80
C LEU A 467 5.71 14.28 22.18
N ARG A 468 4.67 13.48 22.49
CA ARG A 468 3.30 13.77 22.06
C ARG A 468 2.88 15.18 22.50
N ASN A 469 2.14 15.87 21.65
CA ASN A 469 1.72 17.28 21.83
C ASN A 469 2.85 18.33 21.82
N THR A 470 4.06 17.98 21.40
CA THR A 470 5.13 18.95 21.11
C THR A 470 5.25 19.20 19.60
N SER A 471 6.06 20.18 19.19
CA SER A 471 6.31 20.46 17.76
C SER A 471 7.12 19.39 17.04
N ALA A 472 7.64 18.36 17.74
CA ALA A 472 8.32 17.22 17.11
C ALA A 472 7.35 16.36 16.29
N LEU A 473 6.05 16.41 16.59
CA LEU A 473 5.01 15.63 15.94
C LEU A 473 3.94 16.58 15.39
N SER A 474 3.49 16.32 14.17
CA SER A 474 2.47 17.10 13.47
C SER A 474 1.22 16.24 13.30
N PRO A 475 0.19 16.40 14.16
CA PRO A 475 -1.03 15.62 14.06
C PRO A 475 -1.75 15.86 12.73
N ILE A 476 -2.30 14.79 12.16
CA ILE A 476 -3.11 14.86 10.95
C ILE A 476 -4.54 15.25 11.32
N GLY A 477 -5.15 16.15 10.54
CA GLY A 477 -6.47 16.73 10.86
C GLY A 477 -7.66 16.15 10.09
N PHE A 478 -7.42 15.43 8.99
CA PHE A 478 -8.47 14.94 8.10
C PHE A 478 -8.11 13.59 7.46
N GLY A 479 -9.12 12.74 7.30
CA GLY A 479 -9.02 11.45 6.62
C GLY A 479 -9.64 10.30 7.42
N TYR A 480 -9.80 9.15 6.78
CA TYR A 480 -10.33 7.92 7.36
C TYR A 480 -9.78 6.67 6.67
N ASN A 481 -9.85 5.53 7.35
CA ASN A 481 -9.61 4.21 6.80
C ASN A 481 -10.64 3.25 7.43
N THR A 482 -11.67 2.88 6.66
CA THR A 482 -12.83 2.13 7.16
C THR A 482 -12.43 1.00 8.11
N PRO A 483 -12.92 0.93 9.37
CA PRO A 483 -13.99 1.75 9.96
C PRO A 483 -13.50 2.97 10.79
N TYR A 484 -12.23 3.33 10.75
CA TYR A 484 -11.67 4.39 11.60
C TYR A 484 -11.57 5.73 10.88
N TYR A 485 -11.61 6.82 11.64
CA TYR A 485 -11.42 8.18 11.13
C TYR A 485 -10.47 8.98 12.02
N VAL A 486 -9.85 10.01 11.44
CA VAL A 486 -8.90 10.87 12.15
C VAL A 486 -9.64 11.73 13.18
N ASN A 487 -9.17 11.65 14.43
CA ASN A 487 -9.44 12.62 15.48
C ASN A 487 -8.11 13.17 15.99
N SER A 488 -7.72 14.37 15.57
CA SER A 488 -6.38 14.92 15.82
C SER A 488 -6.09 15.25 17.29
N SER A 489 -7.10 15.22 18.17
CA SER A 489 -6.92 15.44 19.60
C SER A 489 -6.51 14.19 20.38
N GLU A 490 -6.53 13.02 19.73
CA GLU A 490 -6.35 11.71 20.37
C GLU A 490 -5.44 10.81 19.51
N LEU A 491 -4.81 9.82 20.14
CA LEU A 491 -4.16 8.74 19.41
C LEU A 491 -5.23 7.98 18.60
N ASN A 492 -5.01 7.85 17.29
CA ASN A 492 -5.99 7.24 16.39
C ASN A 492 -5.34 6.17 15.48
N PRO A 493 -6.08 5.11 15.13
CA PRO A 493 -5.58 4.01 14.29
C PRO A 493 -5.50 4.36 12.79
N VAL A 494 -5.57 5.64 12.42
CA VAL A 494 -5.38 6.08 11.02
C VAL A 494 -3.96 6.60 10.85
N THR A 495 -3.54 7.47 11.77
CA THR A 495 -2.31 8.27 11.62
C THR A 495 -1.42 8.28 12.87
N GLY A 496 -1.80 7.56 13.93
CA GLY A 496 -1.03 7.48 15.16
C GLY A 496 -0.80 8.87 15.77
N LEU A 497 0.47 9.20 16.00
CA LEU A 497 0.94 10.48 16.51
C LEU A 497 1.01 11.60 15.44
N GLY A 498 0.80 11.26 14.17
CA GLY A 498 1.01 12.14 13.01
C GLY A 498 2.40 12.02 12.41
N SER A 499 2.84 13.05 11.68
CA SER A 499 4.14 13.04 11.01
C SER A 499 5.26 13.61 11.88
N ILE A 500 6.48 13.09 11.70
CA ILE A 500 7.66 13.57 12.42
C ILE A 500 8.16 14.86 11.77
N ASN A 501 8.29 15.93 12.56
CA ASN A 501 9.05 17.11 12.16
C ASN A 501 10.52 16.91 12.57
N ALA A 502 11.38 16.55 11.62
CA ALA A 502 12.75 16.11 11.90
C ALA A 502 13.59 17.18 12.62
N GLY A 503 13.45 18.46 12.22
CA GLY A 503 14.15 19.57 12.87
C GLY A 503 13.73 19.80 14.33
N TYR A 504 12.43 19.71 14.64
CA TYR A 504 11.97 19.83 16.03
C TYR A 504 12.24 18.57 16.86
N LEU A 505 12.15 17.38 16.25
CA LEU A 505 12.54 16.13 16.90
C LEU A 505 14.00 16.23 17.34
N TYR A 506 14.90 16.63 16.45
CA TYR A 506 16.31 16.84 16.77
C TYR A 506 16.52 17.75 17.99
N GLN A 507 15.79 18.86 18.09
CA GLN A 507 15.93 19.82 19.19
C GLN A 507 15.32 19.33 20.51
N LEU A 508 14.29 18.49 20.45
CA LEU A 508 13.52 18.09 21.63
C LEU A 508 13.92 16.72 22.18
N LEU A 509 14.53 15.86 21.36
CA LEU A 509 14.91 14.50 21.74
C LEU A 509 15.82 14.43 23.01
N PRO A 510 16.79 15.34 23.24
CA PRO A 510 17.58 15.34 24.47
C PRO A 510 16.77 15.48 25.77
N LYS A 511 15.52 15.95 25.69
CA LYS A 511 14.64 16.09 26.87
C LYS A 511 14.07 14.76 27.35
N VAL A 512 14.02 13.75 26.49
CA VAL A 512 13.35 12.46 26.75
C VAL A 512 14.31 11.27 26.79
N ILE A 513 15.49 11.34 26.15
CA ILE A 513 16.49 10.23 26.19
C ILE A 513 16.99 9.92 27.62
N HIS A 514 16.92 10.88 28.54
CA HIS A 514 17.46 10.76 29.91
C HIS A 514 16.38 10.89 31.00
N SER A 515 15.10 10.66 30.68
CA SER A 515 14.02 10.72 31.66
C SER A 515 14.08 9.53 32.64
N SER A 516 13.57 9.73 33.86
CA SER A 516 13.45 8.65 34.84
C SER A 516 12.49 7.58 34.32
N SER A 517 12.83 6.30 34.44
CA SER A 517 12.01 5.20 33.95
C SER A 517 11.91 4.03 34.93
N ILE A 518 10.90 3.19 34.71
CA ILE A 518 10.82 1.85 35.28
C ILE A 518 11.13 0.86 34.17
N SER A 519 12.02 -0.09 34.42
CA SER A 519 12.28 -1.20 33.52
C SER A 519 11.78 -2.49 34.14
N VAL A 520 10.98 -3.26 33.40
CA VAL A 520 10.28 -4.45 33.90
C VAL A 520 10.72 -5.68 33.10
N GLY A 521 11.00 -6.77 33.80
CA GLY A 521 11.34 -8.04 33.15
C GLY A 521 10.72 -9.24 33.86
N VAL A 522 10.53 -10.31 33.09
CA VAL A 522 10.11 -11.63 33.57
C VAL A 522 11.13 -12.70 33.18
N ASN A 523 11.29 -13.71 34.03
CA ASN A 523 12.31 -14.76 33.82
C ASN A 523 11.99 -15.70 32.64
N ASN A 524 10.72 -15.79 32.25
CA ASN A 524 10.25 -16.49 31.07
C ASN A 524 9.12 -15.64 30.46
N ILE A 525 8.87 -15.76 29.16
CA ILE A 525 7.76 -15.05 28.50
C ILE A 525 6.63 -15.99 28.09
N THR A 526 6.73 -17.28 28.37
CA THR A 526 5.68 -18.25 28.07
C THR A 526 5.26 -19.03 29.31
N TYR A 527 3.96 -19.06 29.59
CA TYR A 527 3.38 -19.73 30.76
C TYR A 527 2.09 -20.49 30.39
N LEU A 528 1.79 -21.52 31.15
CA LEU A 528 0.47 -22.14 31.19
C LEU A 528 -0.39 -21.48 32.25
N ASP A 529 -1.71 -21.57 32.06
CA ASP A 529 -2.71 -21.17 33.05
C ASP A 529 -2.41 -21.81 34.42
N GLY A 530 -2.46 -20.99 35.47
CA GLY A 530 -2.14 -21.36 36.85
C GLY A 530 -0.64 -21.37 37.22
N GLN A 531 0.27 -21.09 36.29
CA GLN A 531 1.71 -20.99 36.61
C GLN A 531 2.06 -19.64 37.26
N VAL A 532 3.03 -19.66 38.17
CA VAL A 532 3.50 -18.43 38.82
C VAL A 532 4.48 -17.68 37.91
N VAL A 533 4.18 -16.41 37.64
CA VAL A 533 5.02 -15.47 36.91
C VAL A 533 5.78 -14.61 37.91
N LYS A 534 7.11 -14.58 37.79
CA LYS A 534 7.98 -13.74 38.61
C LYS A 534 8.34 -12.47 37.85
N VAL A 535 8.09 -11.33 38.47
CA VAL A 535 8.28 -10.00 37.89
C VAL A 535 9.39 -9.30 38.65
N VAL A 536 10.33 -8.72 37.90
CA VAL A 536 11.45 -7.93 38.42
C VAL A 536 11.37 -6.55 37.80
N ALA A 537 11.41 -5.52 38.63
CA ALA A 537 11.43 -4.13 38.19
C ALA A 537 12.65 -3.40 38.75
N ASN A 538 13.31 -2.63 37.89
CA ASN A 538 14.33 -1.67 38.28
C ASN A 538 13.73 -0.27 38.15
N ILE A 539 13.91 0.54 39.19
CA ILE A 539 13.32 1.89 39.26
C ILE A 539 14.44 2.87 39.50
N THR A 540 14.63 3.78 38.56
CA THR A 540 15.67 4.81 38.61
C THR A 540 15.07 6.19 38.87
N GLY A 541 15.88 7.12 39.37
CA GLY A 541 15.47 8.52 39.59
C GLY A 541 14.59 8.80 40.82
N ILE A 542 13.92 7.79 41.39
CA ILE A 542 13.07 7.95 42.59
C ILE A 542 13.26 6.82 43.60
N ARG A 543 12.84 7.05 44.86
CA ARG A 543 12.69 6.01 45.90
C ARG A 543 11.21 5.88 46.27
N PRO A 544 10.44 5.03 45.59
CA PRO A 544 9.00 4.95 45.79
C PRO A 544 8.66 4.29 47.14
N SER A 545 7.59 4.75 47.78
CA SER A 545 7.06 4.16 49.02
C SER A 545 6.15 2.95 48.77
N SER A 546 5.66 2.80 47.55
CA SER A 546 4.82 1.69 47.10
C SER A 546 5.05 1.45 45.61
N VAL A 547 5.12 0.18 45.22
CA VAL A 547 5.25 -0.27 43.84
C VAL A 547 4.22 -1.36 43.62
N ILE A 548 3.36 -1.16 42.62
CA ILE A 548 2.29 -2.10 42.27
C ILE A 548 2.50 -2.64 40.86
N GLY A 549 2.14 -3.90 40.67
CA GLY A 549 2.07 -4.56 39.38
C GLY A 549 0.61 -4.74 38.97
N ILE A 550 0.35 -4.58 37.68
CA ILE A 550 -0.96 -4.72 37.05
C ILE A 550 -0.78 -5.64 35.85
N VAL A 551 -1.62 -6.66 35.76
CA VAL A 551 -1.65 -7.58 34.62
C VAL A 551 -2.86 -7.22 33.77
N TYR A 552 -2.62 -6.93 32.50
CA TYR A 552 -3.61 -6.41 31.57
C TYR A 552 -3.66 -7.26 30.30
N ASN A 553 -4.83 -7.81 29.97
CA ASN A 553 -5.00 -8.69 28.81
C ASN A 553 -5.52 -7.96 27.56
N GLY A 554 -5.44 -6.63 27.54
CA GLY A 554 -5.97 -5.82 26.45
C GLY A 554 -7.45 -5.45 26.57
N SER A 555 -8.24 -6.11 27.43
CA SER A 555 -9.66 -5.76 27.65
C SER A 555 -9.98 -5.36 29.09
N SER A 556 -9.26 -5.95 30.06
CA SER A 556 -9.48 -5.71 31.49
C SER A 556 -8.21 -5.97 32.28
N VAL A 557 -8.12 -5.35 33.45
CA VAL A 557 -7.12 -5.73 34.47
C VAL A 557 -7.49 -7.11 34.99
N VAL A 558 -6.61 -8.09 34.77
CA VAL A 558 -6.76 -9.47 35.22
C VAL A 558 -6.38 -9.58 36.69
N GLN A 559 -5.22 -9.04 37.05
CA GLN A 559 -4.69 -9.13 38.40
C GLN A 559 -3.93 -7.86 38.80
N GLN A 560 -3.91 -7.56 40.10
CA GLN A 560 -2.99 -6.60 40.70
C GLN A 560 -2.16 -7.30 41.79
N PHE A 561 -0.89 -6.95 41.90
CA PHE A 561 0.04 -7.52 42.87
C PHE A 561 0.99 -6.45 43.41
N SER A 562 1.59 -6.68 44.58
CA SER A 562 2.57 -5.76 45.17
C SER A 562 3.99 -6.23 44.88
N LEU A 563 4.90 -5.28 44.65
CA LEU A 563 6.33 -5.57 44.56
C LEU A 563 7.03 -5.15 45.86
N SER A 564 8.02 -5.93 46.27
CA SER A 564 8.85 -5.67 47.45
C SER A 564 10.31 -5.46 47.04
N PHE A 565 10.99 -4.50 47.67
CA PHE A 565 12.39 -4.24 47.38
C PHE A 565 13.29 -5.25 48.09
N ASN A 566 14.08 -6.02 47.33
CA ASN A 566 14.96 -7.07 47.87
C ASN A 566 16.39 -6.59 48.19
N GLY A 567 16.65 -5.28 48.11
CA GLY A 567 17.98 -4.68 48.26
C GLY A 567 18.65 -4.30 46.94
N THR A 568 18.20 -4.86 45.81
CA THR A 568 18.68 -4.48 44.46
C THR A 568 17.53 -4.13 43.53
N TYR A 569 16.49 -4.97 43.48
CA TYR A 569 15.34 -4.81 42.59
C TYR A 569 14.03 -4.86 43.36
N TRP A 570 12.97 -4.34 42.74
CA TRP A 570 11.60 -4.58 43.17
C TRP A 570 11.14 -5.90 42.56
N VAL A 571 10.68 -6.83 43.40
CA VAL A 571 10.27 -8.17 42.97
C VAL A 571 8.85 -8.47 43.45
N GLY A 572 8.07 -9.07 42.56
CA GLY A 572 6.72 -9.53 42.84
C GLY A 572 6.39 -10.77 42.02
N GLU A 573 5.23 -11.34 42.28
CA GLU A 573 4.73 -12.48 41.52
C GLU A 573 3.21 -12.41 41.37
N PHE A 574 2.73 -13.02 40.30
CA PHE A 574 1.30 -13.19 40.02
C PHE A 574 1.07 -14.58 39.43
N VAL A 575 -0.19 -14.99 39.34
CA VAL A 575 -0.55 -16.29 38.74
C VAL A 575 -1.04 -16.01 37.33
N ALA A 576 -0.41 -16.64 36.34
CA ALA A 576 -0.87 -16.58 34.96
C ALA A 576 -2.31 -17.09 34.88
N GLU A 577 -3.24 -16.28 34.36
CA GLU A 577 -4.65 -16.63 34.23
C GLU A 577 -5.11 -16.46 32.78
N GLY A 578 -5.83 -17.44 32.23
CA GLY A 578 -6.44 -17.34 30.91
C GLY A 578 -5.51 -17.73 29.74
N SER A 579 -5.54 -16.95 28.65
CA SER A 579 -4.74 -17.22 27.45
C SER A 579 -4.56 -15.99 26.57
N GLY A 580 -3.42 -15.85 25.90
CA GLY A 580 -3.12 -14.71 25.03
C GLY A 580 -1.86 -13.95 25.45
N ILE A 581 -1.59 -12.77 24.86
CA ILE A 581 -0.48 -11.91 25.34
C ILE A 581 -1.12 -11.09 26.44
N GLU A 582 -0.47 -11.07 27.58
CA GLU A 582 -0.78 -10.12 28.65
C GLU A 582 0.40 -9.16 28.82
N GLU A 583 0.06 -7.91 29.08
CA GLU A 583 1.02 -6.90 29.48
C GLU A 583 1.10 -6.84 31.00
N VAL A 584 2.31 -6.86 31.51
CA VAL A 584 2.64 -6.73 32.93
C VAL A 584 3.19 -5.34 33.16
N ILE A 585 2.34 -4.44 33.67
CA ILE A 585 2.66 -3.05 33.93
C ILE A 585 3.09 -2.90 35.38
N VAL A 586 4.21 -2.22 35.63
CA VAL A 586 4.65 -1.84 36.98
C VAL A 586 4.54 -0.33 37.13
N LYS A 587 3.89 0.12 38.19
CA LYS A 587 3.67 1.53 38.50
C LYS A 587 4.35 1.93 39.80
N ALA A 588 5.03 3.07 39.78
CA ALA A 588 5.61 3.69 40.98
C ALA A 588 5.54 5.22 40.89
N GLY A 589 4.62 5.82 41.65
CA GLY A 589 4.32 7.25 41.50
C GLY A 589 3.70 7.54 40.14
N ASN A 590 4.33 8.42 39.36
CA ASN A 590 3.92 8.73 37.98
C ASN A 590 4.70 7.95 36.92
N LEU A 591 5.63 7.08 37.34
CA LEU A 591 6.41 6.28 36.42
C LEU A 591 5.70 4.95 36.17
N GLU A 592 5.73 4.52 34.92
CA GLU A 592 5.22 3.23 34.46
C GLU A 592 6.26 2.59 33.56
N GLY A 593 6.30 1.26 33.59
CA GLY A 593 7.07 0.44 32.66
C GLY A 593 6.36 -0.89 32.51
N SER A 594 6.65 -1.64 31.46
CA SER A 594 5.96 -2.91 31.25
C SER A 594 6.80 -3.96 30.52
N THR A 595 6.32 -5.19 30.58
CA THR A 595 6.76 -6.27 29.70
C THR A 595 5.58 -7.14 29.31
N TYR A 596 5.80 -8.15 28.47
CA TYR A 596 4.78 -9.04 27.96
C TYR A 596 5.03 -10.50 28.34
N VAL A 597 3.94 -11.22 28.56
CA VAL A 597 3.93 -12.68 28.71
C VAL A 597 2.88 -13.29 27.79
N THR A 598 3.17 -14.48 27.28
CA THR A 598 2.22 -15.34 26.57
C THR A 598 1.72 -16.41 27.51
N ILE A 599 0.39 -16.52 27.64
CA ILE A 599 -0.27 -17.48 28.53
C ILE A 599 -1.16 -18.43 27.73
N GLY A 600 -1.28 -19.68 28.21
CA GLY A 600 -2.32 -20.62 27.78
C GLY A 600 -2.03 -21.31 26.43
N TYR A 601 -2.98 -22.09 25.94
CA TYR A 601 -2.84 -22.79 24.66
C TYR A 601 -3.17 -21.87 23.48
N GLN A 602 -2.66 -22.18 22.29
CA GLN A 602 -3.19 -21.69 21.02
C GLN A 602 -4.05 -22.77 20.37
N ALA A 603 -5.20 -22.41 19.83
CA ALA A 603 -6.02 -23.25 18.98
C ALA A 603 -5.54 -23.16 17.53
N GLN A 604 -5.42 -24.31 16.87
CA GLN A 604 -5.32 -24.41 15.42
C GLN A 604 -6.54 -25.17 14.92
N PHE A 605 -7.43 -24.46 14.24
CA PHE A 605 -8.64 -25.04 13.69
C PHE A 605 -8.35 -25.64 12.31
N ILE A 606 -8.87 -26.85 12.10
CA ILE A 606 -8.88 -27.54 10.81
C ILE A 606 -10.24 -27.37 10.15
N PHE A 607 -11.32 -27.32 10.96
CA PHE A 607 -12.67 -27.04 10.53
C PHE A 607 -13.42 -26.15 11.53
N PRO A 608 -14.36 -25.31 11.04
CA PRO A 608 -14.68 -25.12 9.63
C PRO A 608 -13.61 -24.28 8.93
N PRO A 609 -13.10 -24.65 7.73
CA PRO A 609 -12.24 -23.74 6.99
C PRO A 609 -13.01 -22.45 6.74
N ILE A 610 -12.29 -21.36 6.49
CA ILE A 610 -12.93 -20.08 6.18
C ILE A 610 -13.83 -20.26 4.95
N ALA A 611 -15.14 -20.23 5.20
CA ALA A 611 -16.14 -20.70 4.25
C ALA A 611 -17.44 -19.91 4.36
N LEU A 612 -18.18 -19.92 3.24
CA LEU A 612 -19.55 -19.47 3.16
C LEU A 612 -20.46 -20.70 3.29
N PHE A 613 -21.37 -20.67 4.27
CA PHE A 613 -22.47 -21.61 4.45
C PHE A 613 -23.77 -20.94 3.97
N PRO A 614 -24.12 -21.07 2.68
CA PRO A 614 -25.23 -20.33 2.08
C PRO A 614 -26.60 -20.97 2.35
N GLU A 615 -26.64 -22.16 2.94
CA GLU A 615 -27.85 -22.88 3.37
C GLU A 615 -27.72 -23.35 4.83
N PRO A 616 -28.83 -23.65 5.54
CA PRO A 616 -28.78 -24.22 6.88
C PRO A 616 -28.22 -25.64 6.85
N GLU A 617 -26.97 -25.81 7.27
CA GLU A 617 -26.31 -27.11 7.36
C GLU A 617 -25.43 -27.26 8.63
N PRO A 618 -25.06 -28.51 9.01
CA PRO A 618 -24.15 -28.75 10.12
C PRO A 618 -22.74 -28.22 9.83
N VAL A 619 -22.18 -27.45 10.76
CA VAL A 619 -20.81 -26.93 10.69
C VAL A 619 -19.90 -27.81 11.57
N PRO A 620 -19.03 -28.65 10.98
CA PRO A 620 -18.08 -29.44 11.76
C PRO A 620 -17.02 -28.55 12.40
N ILE A 621 -16.63 -28.88 13.62
CA ILE A 621 -15.54 -28.22 14.35
C ILE A 621 -14.46 -29.27 14.60
N VAL A 622 -13.24 -29.02 14.11
CA VAL A 622 -12.07 -29.86 14.35
C VAL A 622 -10.91 -28.95 14.72
N VAL A 623 -10.32 -29.18 15.88
CA VAL A 623 -9.31 -28.29 16.44
C VAL A 623 -8.24 -29.08 17.19
N GLN A 624 -6.99 -28.60 17.11
CA GLN A 624 -5.90 -29.06 17.97
C GLN A 624 -5.33 -27.91 18.80
N LEU A 625 -4.66 -28.27 19.89
CA LEU A 625 -4.07 -27.31 20.82
C LEU A 625 -2.54 -27.37 20.76
N ILE A 626 -1.93 -26.20 20.80
CA ILE A 626 -0.50 -25.97 20.74
C ILE A 626 -0.07 -25.24 22.02
N TYR A 627 0.99 -25.72 22.68
CA TYR A 627 1.59 -25.03 23.82
C TYR A 627 2.23 -23.70 23.39
N PRO A 628 2.39 -22.71 24.28
CA PRO A 628 3.08 -21.45 23.99
C PRO A 628 4.46 -21.56 23.31
N ASN A 629 5.16 -22.68 23.54
CA ASN A 629 6.47 -22.98 22.98
C ASN A 629 6.41 -23.62 21.57
N GLY A 630 5.21 -23.81 21.01
CA GLY A 630 4.98 -24.38 19.69
C GLY A 630 4.81 -25.91 19.66
N SER A 631 4.91 -26.61 20.78
CA SER A 631 4.74 -28.08 20.82
C SER A 631 3.26 -28.51 20.87
N LEU A 632 2.94 -29.66 20.28
CA LEU A 632 1.57 -30.21 20.25
C LEU A 632 1.10 -30.75 21.62
N VAL A 633 -0.16 -30.49 21.96
CA VAL A 633 -0.84 -31.10 23.11
C VAL A 633 -1.35 -32.50 22.75
N ARG A 634 -0.74 -33.56 23.29
CA ARG A 634 -1.04 -34.96 22.89
C ARG A 634 -2.31 -35.57 23.50
N ASN A 635 -2.86 -35.00 24.56
CA ASN A 635 -4.05 -35.51 25.25
C ASN A 635 -4.89 -34.36 25.84
N PRO A 636 -5.48 -33.50 24.99
CA PRO A 636 -6.30 -32.41 25.51
C PRO A 636 -7.52 -32.98 26.24
N SER A 637 -7.88 -32.34 27.37
CA SER A 637 -9.15 -32.59 28.04
C SER A 637 -10.33 -32.23 27.12
N ASN A 638 -11.52 -32.77 27.38
CA ASN A 638 -12.72 -32.30 26.70
C ASN A 638 -12.95 -30.81 27.02
N LEU A 639 -13.35 -30.04 26.01
CA LEU A 639 -13.53 -28.59 26.12
C LEU A 639 -14.90 -28.19 25.54
N THR A 640 -15.27 -26.94 25.75
CA THR A 640 -16.45 -26.34 25.12
C THR A 640 -15.99 -25.25 24.17
N ALA A 641 -16.40 -25.31 22.90
CA ALA A 641 -16.27 -24.18 21.99
C ALA A 641 -17.48 -23.25 22.16
N LEU A 642 -17.22 -21.94 22.25
CA LEU A 642 -18.23 -20.90 22.23
C LEU A 642 -18.40 -20.39 20.81
N ILE A 643 -19.65 -20.28 20.37
CA ILE A 643 -20.02 -19.75 19.07
C ILE A 643 -20.47 -18.32 19.26
N TYR A 644 -19.75 -17.40 18.61
CA TYR A 644 -20.05 -15.99 18.62
C TYR A 644 -20.67 -15.60 17.28
N LYS A 645 -21.63 -14.67 17.33
CA LYS A 645 -22.10 -13.93 16.16
C LYS A 645 -21.62 -12.51 16.25
N TYR A 646 -21.06 -12.01 15.15
CA TYR A 646 -20.56 -10.66 15.03
C TYR A 646 -21.59 -9.71 14.44
N ASP A 647 -21.68 -8.51 15.00
CA ASP A 647 -22.46 -7.39 14.50
C ASP A 647 -21.54 -6.27 13.96
N GLN A 648 -21.53 -6.13 12.62
CA GLN A 648 -20.74 -5.16 11.87
C GLN A 648 -21.08 -3.71 12.17
N MET A 649 -22.30 -3.41 12.62
CA MET A 649 -22.75 -2.04 12.81
C MET A 649 -22.23 -1.39 14.08
N ASN A 650 -22.02 -2.20 15.13
CA ASN A 650 -21.62 -1.71 16.44
C ASN A 650 -20.30 -2.33 16.92
N ASN A 651 -19.66 -3.15 16.08
CA ASN A 651 -18.41 -3.84 16.37
C ASN A 651 -18.48 -4.69 17.65
N LYS A 652 -19.55 -5.48 17.79
CA LYS A 652 -19.75 -6.37 18.95
C LYS A 652 -19.84 -7.83 18.57
N MET A 653 -19.17 -8.62 19.40
CA MET A 653 -19.25 -10.08 19.42
C MET A 653 -20.23 -10.52 20.51
N SER A 654 -21.17 -11.40 20.18
CA SER A 654 -22.13 -11.94 21.15
C SER A 654 -22.11 -13.47 21.12
N ILE A 655 -22.05 -14.10 22.29
CA ILE A 655 -22.17 -15.56 22.38
C ILE A 655 -23.60 -15.94 22.08
N ILE A 656 -23.80 -16.84 21.12
CA ILE A 656 -25.13 -17.31 20.70
C ILE A 656 -25.33 -18.81 20.96
N SER A 657 -24.26 -19.58 21.11
CA SER A 657 -24.31 -21.03 21.36
C SER A 657 -22.98 -21.55 21.91
N SER A 658 -22.98 -22.82 22.30
CA SER A 658 -21.78 -23.55 22.71
C SER A 658 -21.82 -24.99 22.20
N VAL A 659 -20.68 -25.54 21.82
CA VAL A 659 -20.52 -26.92 21.33
C VAL A 659 -19.56 -27.68 22.24
N GLN A 660 -19.98 -28.86 22.72
CA GLN A 660 -19.09 -29.76 23.45
C GLN A 660 -18.11 -30.40 22.48
N LEU A 661 -16.82 -30.25 22.76
CA LEU A 661 -15.75 -30.85 21.99
C LEU A 661 -15.25 -32.10 22.70
N GLN A 662 -15.21 -33.21 21.98
CA GLN A 662 -14.76 -34.49 22.49
C GLN A 662 -13.48 -34.92 21.78
N ARG A 663 -12.59 -35.54 22.55
CA ARG A 663 -11.40 -36.17 21.99
C ARG A 663 -11.80 -37.34 21.09
N THR A 664 -11.27 -37.34 19.88
CA THR A 664 -11.46 -38.43 18.93
C THR A 664 -10.12 -39.08 18.59
N SER A 665 -9.94 -40.33 19.03
CA SER A 665 -8.70 -41.10 18.85
C SER A 665 -8.38 -41.39 17.38
N LEU A 666 -9.40 -41.43 16.54
CA LEU A 666 -9.30 -41.75 15.11
C LEU A 666 -10.29 -40.91 14.32
N ILE A 667 -9.79 -39.96 13.50
CA ILE A 667 -10.64 -39.30 12.51
C ILE A 667 -10.61 -40.15 11.24
N ASN A 668 -11.77 -40.66 10.83
CA ASN A 668 -11.92 -41.47 9.63
C ASN A 668 -12.59 -40.62 8.54
N LEU A 669 -11.78 -40.07 7.62
CA LEU A 669 -12.25 -39.38 6.43
C LEU A 669 -12.38 -40.42 5.31
N SER A 670 -13.40 -41.28 5.42
CA SER A 670 -13.59 -42.46 4.57
C SER A 670 -13.67 -42.16 3.06
N ILE A 671 -14.08 -40.95 2.69
CA ILE A 671 -14.11 -40.46 1.30
C ILE A 671 -12.70 -40.17 0.75
N LEU A 672 -11.73 -39.86 1.62
CA LEU A 672 -10.36 -39.52 1.26
C LEU A 672 -9.36 -40.67 1.52
N GLY A 673 -9.83 -41.78 2.12
CA GLY A 673 -8.97 -42.90 2.49
C GLY A 673 -7.98 -42.59 3.63
N ILE A 674 -8.25 -41.55 4.42
CA ILE A 674 -7.35 -41.06 5.48
C ILE A 674 -7.88 -41.51 6.85
N GLN A 675 -7.03 -42.21 7.59
CA GLN A 675 -7.18 -42.42 9.03
C GLN A 675 -6.11 -41.63 9.77
N ILE A 676 -6.53 -40.71 10.62
CA ILE A 676 -5.62 -39.94 11.47
C ILE A 676 -5.75 -40.46 12.90
N GLU A 677 -4.72 -41.15 13.41
CA GLU A 677 -4.57 -41.37 14.85
C GLU A 677 -4.31 -40.00 15.50
N SER A 678 -5.24 -39.52 16.32
CA SER A 678 -5.35 -38.08 16.53
C SER A 678 -5.51 -37.63 18.00
N SER A 679 -4.90 -36.49 18.29
CA SER A 679 -5.12 -35.69 19.51
C SER A 679 -6.13 -34.55 19.28
N TYR A 680 -6.93 -34.58 18.19
CA TYR A 680 -7.91 -33.54 17.89
C TYR A 680 -9.12 -33.59 18.83
N LEU A 681 -9.70 -32.42 19.02
CA LEU A 681 -11.01 -32.20 19.59
C LEU A 681 -12.03 -31.97 18.47
N THR A 682 -13.17 -32.66 18.53
CA THR A 682 -14.21 -32.60 17.49
C THR A 682 -15.58 -32.26 18.05
N GLY A 683 -16.38 -31.51 17.30
CA GLY A 683 -17.78 -31.20 17.61
C GLY A 683 -18.54 -30.79 16.34
N VAL A 684 -19.84 -30.51 16.48
CA VAL A 684 -20.69 -30.04 15.38
C VAL A 684 -21.61 -28.94 15.89
N TYR A 685 -21.57 -27.79 15.22
CA TYR A 685 -22.54 -26.71 15.42
C TYR A 685 -23.68 -26.84 14.39
N GLN A 686 -24.93 -26.66 14.84
CA GLN A 686 -26.10 -26.68 13.96
C GLN A 686 -26.54 -25.24 13.69
N LEU A 687 -26.50 -24.82 12.43
CA LEU A 687 -27.02 -23.52 12.02
C LEU A 687 -28.55 -23.44 12.22
N PRO A 688 -29.12 -22.24 12.45
CA PRO A 688 -30.56 -22.09 12.54
C PRO A 688 -31.26 -22.53 11.25
N SER A 689 -32.32 -23.33 11.35
CA SER A 689 -33.00 -23.90 10.19
C SER A 689 -33.80 -22.89 9.35
N ASN A 690 -34.17 -21.74 9.93
CA ASN A 690 -35.11 -20.81 9.32
C ASN A 690 -34.45 -19.52 8.80
N ILE A 691 -33.46 -18.98 9.52
CA ILE A 691 -32.77 -17.74 9.16
C ILE A 691 -31.27 -17.92 9.38
N ILE A 692 -30.51 -17.80 8.30
CA ILE A 692 -29.05 -17.83 8.30
C ILE A 692 -28.52 -16.44 7.91
N SER A 693 -27.63 -15.88 8.74
CA SER A 693 -27.11 -14.53 8.49
C SER A 693 -25.85 -14.21 9.29
N GLY A 694 -24.93 -13.51 8.65
CA GLY A 694 -23.81 -12.82 9.30
C GLY A 694 -22.55 -13.66 9.49
N VAL A 695 -21.59 -13.06 10.17
CA VAL A 695 -20.26 -13.63 10.44
C VAL A 695 -20.24 -14.27 11.82
N TYR A 696 -19.69 -15.48 11.89
CA TYR A 696 -19.58 -16.28 13.09
C TYR A 696 -18.12 -16.54 13.42
N PHE A 697 -17.83 -16.62 14.72
CA PHE A 697 -16.51 -16.99 15.22
C PHE A 697 -16.63 -18.14 16.21
N ILE A 698 -15.63 -19.01 16.21
CA ILE A 698 -15.50 -20.13 17.13
C ILE A 698 -14.30 -19.87 18.01
N LYS A 699 -14.51 -19.77 19.32
CA LYS A 699 -13.43 -19.61 20.31
C LYS A 699 -13.55 -20.67 21.39
N ILE A 700 -12.42 -21.07 21.97
CA ILE A 700 -12.39 -21.97 23.12
C ILE A 700 -11.98 -21.15 24.34
N PRO A 701 -12.74 -21.17 25.46
CA PRO A 701 -12.35 -20.44 26.67
C PRO A 701 -10.96 -20.85 27.14
N ASN A 702 -10.16 -19.86 27.59
CA ASN A 702 -8.77 -20.02 28.04
C ASN A 702 -7.84 -20.67 26.99
N VAL A 703 -8.18 -20.51 25.72
CA VAL A 703 -7.34 -20.87 24.58
C VAL A 703 -7.32 -19.69 23.61
N PHE A 704 -6.12 -19.28 23.23
CA PHE A 704 -5.88 -18.20 22.30
C PHE A 704 -6.19 -18.63 20.86
N GLY A 705 -6.70 -17.71 20.05
CA GLY A 705 -7.06 -17.94 18.65
C GLY A 705 -8.54 -18.26 18.44
N PHE A 706 -8.96 -18.18 17.18
CA PHE A 706 -10.33 -18.41 16.75
C PHE A 706 -10.37 -18.95 15.33
N ASP A 707 -11.55 -19.46 14.93
CA ASP A 707 -11.89 -19.68 13.53
C ASP A 707 -13.13 -18.87 13.15
N GLU A 708 -13.35 -18.65 11.86
CA GLU A 708 -14.46 -17.84 11.37
C GLU A 708 -15.12 -18.37 10.08
N PHE A 709 -16.42 -18.09 9.96
CA PHE A 709 -17.22 -18.47 8.80
C PHE A 709 -18.41 -17.53 8.61
N VAL A 710 -18.97 -17.48 7.40
CA VAL A 710 -20.20 -16.72 7.12
C VAL A 710 -21.36 -17.67 6.92
N SER A 711 -22.49 -17.29 7.48
CA SER A 711 -23.77 -17.94 7.27
C SER A 711 -24.70 -17.02 6.47
N GLY A 712 -25.34 -17.53 5.42
CA GLY A 712 -26.25 -16.75 4.58
C GLY A 712 -25.56 -16.12 3.38
N ILE A 713 -25.56 -14.79 3.30
CA ILE A 713 -25.04 -14.03 2.14
C ILE A 713 -23.80 -13.25 2.54
N TYR A 714 -22.73 -13.33 1.74
CA TYR A 714 -21.59 -12.43 1.85
C TYR A 714 -21.76 -11.28 0.85
N ILE A 715 -21.54 -10.04 1.29
CA ILE A 715 -21.74 -8.83 0.47
C ILE A 715 -20.49 -7.97 0.52
N LEU A 716 -20.06 -7.53 -0.65
CA LEU A 716 -19.09 -6.45 -0.83
C LEU A 716 -19.82 -5.24 -1.42
N ASP A 717 -19.59 -4.07 -0.84
CA ASP A 717 -20.20 -2.83 -1.31
C ASP A 717 -19.16 -1.75 -1.59
N ALA A 718 -19.44 -0.94 -2.62
CA ALA A 718 -18.56 0.13 -3.07
C ALA A 718 -19.39 1.36 -3.45
N VAL A 719 -18.89 2.52 -3.04
CA VAL A 719 -19.49 3.83 -3.35
C VAL A 719 -18.58 4.57 -4.31
N TYR A 720 -19.11 4.90 -5.48
CA TYR A 720 -18.39 5.56 -6.55
C TYR A 720 -18.88 6.99 -6.71
N PRO A 721 -18.07 7.98 -6.30
CA PRO A 721 -18.36 9.39 -6.56
C PRO A 721 -18.29 9.71 -8.06
N PRO A 722 -18.88 10.83 -8.51
CA PRO A 722 -18.67 11.30 -9.87
C PRO A 722 -17.26 11.87 -10.07
N VAL A 723 -16.61 12.33 -8.98
CA VAL A 723 -15.21 12.73 -8.95
C VAL A 723 -14.38 11.64 -8.29
N PHE A 724 -13.42 11.14 -9.05
CA PHE A 724 -12.19 10.48 -8.61
C PHE A 724 -11.51 10.98 -7.34
N THR A 725 -11.96 10.75 -6.11
CA THR A 725 -11.25 11.28 -4.92
C THR A 725 -10.68 10.20 -4.03
N ASN A 726 -9.54 10.52 -3.41
CA ASN A 726 -8.99 9.75 -2.32
C ASN A 726 -8.71 10.65 -1.10
N PRO A 727 -9.44 10.53 0.04
CA PRO A 727 -10.54 9.59 0.33
C PRO A 727 -11.77 9.72 -0.59
N VAL A 728 -12.69 8.76 -0.53
CA VAL A 728 -14.02 8.89 -1.18
C VAL A 728 -14.83 9.98 -0.47
N VAL A 729 -15.06 11.08 -1.19
CA VAL A 729 -15.83 12.22 -0.70
C VAL A 729 -17.01 12.50 -1.60
N LEU A 730 -18.18 12.68 -0.99
CA LEU A 730 -19.40 13.05 -1.69
C LEU A 730 -19.78 14.49 -1.35
N SER A 731 -20.39 15.21 -2.29
CA SER A 731 -21.06 16.49 -2.02
C SER A 731 -22.57 16.37 -2.22
N PRO A 732 -23.39 17.11 -1.43
CA PRO A 732 -24.83 17.18 -1.63
C PRO A 732 -25.23 17.53 -3.07
N GLY A 733 -26.19 16.81 -3.62
CA GLY A 733 -26.70 17.03 -4.98
C GLY A 733 -25.88 16.39 -6.10
N GLN A 734 -24.77 15.71 -5.81
CA GLN A 734 -24.01 14.95 -6.80
C GLN A 734 -24.70 13.61 -7.14
N ASN A 735 -24.51 13.15 -8.37
CA ASN A 735 -24.89 11.80 -8.77
C ASN A 735 -23.81 10.82 -8.30
N VAL A 736 -24.20 9.84 -7.50
CA VAL A 736 -23.31 8.85 -6.87
C VAL A 736 -23.76 7.47 -7.30
N THR A 737 -22.82 6.66 -7.78
CA THR A 737 -23.06 5.28 -8.15
C THR A 737 -22.77 4.38 -6.95
N ILE A 738 -23.67 3.45 -6.68
CA ILE A 738 -23.53 2.47 -5.60
C ILE A 738 -23.56 1.09 -6.22
N LEU A 739 -22.56 0.29 -5.90
CA LEU A 739 -22.44 -1.10 -6.31
C LEU A 739 -22.48 -2.00 -5.08
N ALA A 740 -23.18 -3.11 -5.22
CA ALA A 740 -23.12 -4.23 -4.30
C ALA A 740 -22.92 -5.54 -5.07
N GLU A 741 -21.96 -6.33 -4.63
CA GLU A 741 -21.74 -7.68 -5.08
C GLU A 741 -22.15 -8.63 -3.95
N ALA A 742 -23.02 -9.58 -4.27
CA ALA A 742 -23.57 -10.52 -3.29
C ALA A 742 -23.26 -11.96 -3.71
N LEU A 743 -22.46 -12.64 -2.89
CA LEU A 743 -22.30 -14.09 -2.97
C LEU A 743 -23.47 -14.75 -2.26
N ALA A 744 -24.48 -15.14 -3.04
CA ALA A 744 -25.75 -15.65 -2.56
C ALA A 744 -26.25 -16.82 -3.41
N ILE A 745 -27.15 -17.62 -2.83
CA ILE A 745 -28.00 -18.52 -3.60
C ILE A 745 -29.14 -17.70 -4.20
N GLY A 746 -29.33 -17.82 -5.52
CA GLY A 746 -30.37 -17.10 -6.24
C GLY A 746 -30.10 -15.59 -6.36
N SER A 747 -31.17 -14.80 -6.39
CA SER A 747 -31.10 -13.34 -6.61
C SER A 747 -31.71 -12.63 -5.40
N PRO A 748 -30.91 -12.23 -4.39
CA PRO A 748 -31.42 -11.51 -3.23
C PRO A 748 -32.02 -10.15 -3.58
N ASN A 749 -32.89 -9.65 -2.69
CA ASN A 749 -33.27 -8.23 -2.66
C ASN A 749 -32.21 -7.44 -1.91
N VAL A 750 -31.66 -6.39 -2.53
CA VAL A 750 -30.58 -5.57 -1.95
C VAL A 750 -31.09 -4.17 -1.63
N THR A 751 -30.75 -3.68 -0.43
CA THR A 751 -31.04 -2.32 0.04
C THR A 751 -29.77 -1.69 0.59
N VAL A 752 -29.51 -0.44 0.21
CA VAL A 752 -28.39 0.34 0.75
C VAL A 752 -28.93 1.44 1.65
N THR A 753 -28.30 1.62 2.81
CA THR A 753 -28.72 2.58 3.84
C THR A 753 -27.53 3.36 4.36
N PHE A 754 -27.69 4.68 4.46
CA PHE A 754 -26.69 5.60 5.00
C PHE A 754 -27.02 5.85 6.48
N TYR A 755 -26.02 5.66 7.33
CA TYR A 755 -26.08 5.93 8.76
C TYR A 755 -25.06 7.02 9.11
N ASN A 756 -25.46 8.00 9.91
CA ASN A 756 -24.47 8.89 10.50
C ASN A 756 -23.63 8.16 11.57
N ILE A 757 -22.53 8.77 12.02
CA ILE A 757 -21.68 8.18 13.08
C ILE A 757 -22.41 7.90 14.41
N SER A 758 -23.58 8.50 14.64
CA SER A 758 -24.42 8.21 15.80
C SER A 758 -25.34 6.99 15.62
N GLY A 759 -25.26 6.30 14.48
CA GLY A 759 -26.09 5.14 14.14
C GLY A 759 -27.51 5.47 13.67
N ASN A 760 -27.82 6.74 13.38
CA ASN A 760 -29.14 7.12 12.88
C ASN A 760 -29.20 6.95 11.36
N LYS A 761 -30.24 6.25 10.90
CA LYS A 761 -30.59 6.11 9.48
C LYS A 761 -30.97 7.48 8.90
N VAL A 762 -30.26 7.92 7.87
CA VAL A 762 -30.51 9.23 7.21
C VAL A 762 -31.04 9.10 5.78
N TYR A 763 -30.72 8.02 5.08
CA TYR A 763 -31.14 7.80 3.69
C TYR A 763 -31.13 6.30 3.36
N SER A 764 -32.01 5.83 2.47
CA SER A 764 -32.13 4.40 2.15
C SER A 764 -32.83 4.16 0.83
N ILE A 765 -32.33 3.20 0.06
CA ILE A 765 -32.75 2.92 -1.30
C ILE A 765 -32.70 1.42 -1.60
N PRO A 766 -33.63 0.87 -2.38
CA PRO A 766 -33.46 -0.45 -3.00
C PRO A 766 -32.46 -0.37 -4.15
N VAL A 767 -31.73 -1.46 -4.39
CA VAL A 767 -30.77 -1.59 -5.51
C VAL A 767 -31.27 -2.69 -6.45
N ASN A 768 -31.44 -2.34 -7.73
CA ASN A 768 -31.89 -3.27 -8.74
C ASN A 768 -30.72 -4.09 -9.28
N ALA A 769 -31.00 -5.34 -9.65
CA ALA A 769 -30.02 -6.20 -10.29
C ALA A 769 -29.98 -5.95 -11.80
N ILE A 770 -28.79 -6.00 -12.38
CA ILE A 770 -28.54 -6.02 -13.82
C ILE A 770 -27.70 -7.24 -14.18
N THR A 771 -27.82 -7.73 -15.41
CA THR A 771 -26.94 -8.77 -15.95
C THR A 771 -25.86 -8.13 -16.81
N TYR A 772 -24.59 -8.31 -16.42
CA TYR A 772 -23.43 -7.83 -17.17
C TYR A 772 -22.45 -8.97 -17.39
N GLN A 773 -22.11 -9.28 -18.64
CA GLN A 773 -21.21 -10.39 -19.01
C GLN A 773 -21.54 -11.74 -18.33
N ASN A 774 -22.84 -12.05 -18.17
CA ASN A 774 -23.37 -13.24 -17.47
C ASN A 774 -23.23 -13.25 -15.94
N THR A 775 -22.79 -12.15 -15.32
CA THR A 775 -22.77 -11.97 -13.85
C THR A 775 -23.93 -11.06 -13.42
N LEU A 776 -24.54 -11.38 -12.29
CA LEU A 776 -25.58 -10.55 -11.67
C LEU A 776 -24.93 -9.49 -10.78
N LEU A 777 -25.14 -8.22 -11.08
CA LEU A 777 -24.62 -7.08 -10.31
C LEU A 777 -25.77 -6.25 -9.76
N TYR A 778 -25.64 -5.77 -8.52
CA TYR A 778 -26.60 -4.82 -7.94
C TYR A 778 -26.02 -3.43 -8.03
N ILE A 779 -26.56 -2.61 -8.92
CA ILE A 779 -26.04 -1.27 -9.17
C ILE A 779 -27.17 -0.25 -9.27
N THR A 780 -26.94 0.93 -8.71
CA THR A 780 -27.87 2.06 -8.84
C THR A 780 -27.11 3.38 -8.81
N GLN A 781 -27.67 4.40 -9.45
CA GLN A 781 -27.18 5.77 -9.34
C GLN A 781 -28.23 6.62 -8.62
N ILE A 782 -27.79 7.37 -7.61
CA ILE A 782 -28.63 8.29 -6.84
C ILE A 782 -28.12 9.71 -6.94
N THR A 783 -29.01 10.68 -6.76
CA THR A 783 -28.59 12.04 -6.41
C THR A 783 -28.52 12.14 -4.89
N LEU A 784 -27.33 12.43 -4.35
CA LEU A 784 -27.12 12.47 -2.90
C LEU A 784 -28.02 13.55 -2.27
N PRO A 785 -28.85 13.20 -1.26
CA PRO A 785 -29.68 14.18 -0.57
C PRO A 785 -28.82 15.18 0.20
N LYS A 786 -29.45 16.27 0.66
CA LYS A 786 -28.79 17.24 1.55
C LYS A 786 -28.55 16.62 2.93
N LEU A 787 -27.40 15.98 3.09
CA LEU A 787 -26.89 15.46 4.35
C LEU A 787 -26.02 16.52 5.06
N LYS A 788 -25.83 16.36 6.37
CA LYS A 788 -24.91 17.21 7.12
C LYS A 788 -23.46 16.82 6.76
N PRO A 789 -22.50 17.75 6.83
CA PRO A 789 -21.10 17.39 6.63
C PRO A 789 -20.60 16.44 7.72
N GLY A 790 -19.76 15.48 7.37
CA GLY A 790 -19.19 14.50 8.30
C GLY A 790 -19.06 13.10 7.72
N TYR A 791 -18.59 12.17 8.56
CA TYR A 791 -18.46 10.76 8.20
C TYR A 791 -19.80 10.02 8.26
N TYR A 792 -19.99 9.06 7.36
CA TYR A 792 -21.18 8.21 7.28
C TYR A 792 -20.76 6.76 7.02
N TYR A 793 -21.49 5.84 7.62
CA TYR A 793 -21.48 4.43 7.22
C TYR A 793 -22.49 4.22 6.10
N VAL A 794 -22.09 3.49 5.06
CA VAL A 794 -22.96 3.00 4.02
C VAL A 794 -23.08 1.50 4.22
N VAL A 795 -24.32 1.04 4.39
CA VAL A 795 -24.62 -0.32 4.83
C VAL A 795 -25.50 -0.97 3.80
N THR A 796 -25.03 -2.08 3.26
CA THR A 796 -25.73 -2.86 2.26
C THR A 796 -26.33 -4.09 2.91
N LYS A 797 -27.66 -4.26 2.80
CA LYS A 797 -28.36 -5.46 3.29
C LYS A 797 -28.91 -6.24 2.10
N ALA A 798 -28.59 -7.53 2.02
CA ALA A 798 -29.18 -8.47 1.07
C ALA A 798 -30.07 -9.47 1.79
N ILE A 799 -31.22 -9.80 1.21
CA ILE A 799 -32.16 -10.81 1.73
C ILE A 799 -32.63 -11.70 0.58
N TYR A 800 -32.40 -13.01 0.71
CA TYR A 800 -32.94 -14.04 -0.18
C TYR A 800 -33.90 -14.95 0.60
N ASN A 801 -35.10 -15.15 0.06
CA ASN A 801 -36.09 -16.04 0.66
C ASN A 801 -36.21 -17.31 -0.19
N ALA A 802 -35.67 -18.42 0.31
CA ALA A 802 -35.88 -19.74 -0.25
C ALA A 802 -37.23 -20.31 0.19
N SER A 803 -37.59 -21.51 -0.28
CA SER A 803 -38.86 -22.17 0.10
C SER A 803 -38.95 -22.54 1.59
N ASN A 804 -37.80 -22.75 2.24
CA ASN A 804 -37.70 -23.33 3.59
C ASN A 804 -36.77 -22.54 4.53
N PHE A 805 -36.03 -21.54 4.04
CA PHE A 805 -35.19 -20.67 4.87
C PHE A 805 -35.02 -19.28 4.25
N THR A 806 -34.56 -18.32 5.06
CA THR A 806 -34.15 -16.98 4.62
C THR A 806 -32.64 -16.82 4.84
N ALA A 807 -31.93 -16.36 3.81
CA ALA A 807 -30.53 -15.96 3.90
C ALA A 807 -30.40 -14.44 3.91
N GLU A 808 -29.64 -13.89 4.86
CA GLU A 808 -29.33 -12.46 4.90
C GLU A 808 -27.81 -12.23 4.91
N GLY A 809 -27.42 -11.06 4.40
CA GLY A 809 -26.05 -10.56 4.44
C GLY A 809 -26.02 -9.07 4.73
N VAL A 810 -24.93 -8.62 5.33
CA VAL A 810 -24.64 -7.20 5.57
C VAL A 810 -23.21 -6.90 5.08
N GLY A 811 -23.08 -5.81 4.32
CA GLY A 811 -21.82 -5.17 3.93
C GLY A 811 -21.76 -3.75 4.50
N LEU A 812 -20.56 -3.25 4.74
CA LEU A 812 -20.32 -1.96 5.37
C LEU A 812 -19.08 -1.26 4.77
N THR A 813 -19.25 -0.02 4.32
CA THR A 813 -18.18 0.89 3.90
C THR A 813 -18.37 2.28 4.53
N GLN A 814 -17.37 3.16 4.44
CA GLN A 814 -17.46 4.54 4.93
C GLN A 814 -17.21 5.56 3.83
N ILE A 815 -17.85 6.72 4.01
CA ILE A 815 -17.65 7.89 3.17
C ILE A 815 -17.53 9.14 4.04
N TYR A 816 -16.95 10.19 3.48
CA TYR A 816 -17.09 11.55 4.01
C TYR A 816 -18.05 12.37 3.14
N VAL A 817 -19.02 13.03 3.75
CA VAL A 817 -19.88 14.01 3.09
C VAL A 817 -19.33 15.41 3.35
N SER A 818 -18.91 16.07 2.28
CA SER A 818 -18.46 17.46 2.27
C SER A 818 -19.64 18.44 2.40
N PRO A 819 -19.43 19.69 2.86
CA PRO A 819 -20.49 20.68 2.95
C PRO A 819 -21.00 21.19 1.59
N TYR A 820 -20.16 21.13 0.56
CA TYR A 820 -20.39 21.66 -0.78
C TYR A 820 -19.29 21.17 -1.72
N SER A 821 -19.35 21.54 -3.01
CA SER A 821 -18.26 21.32 -3.98
C SER A 821 -17.50 22.63 -4.26
N LEU A 822 -16.27 22.50 -4.75
CA LEU A 822 -15.42 23.63 -5.16
C LEU A 822 -15.91 24.25 -6.48
N ASN A 823 -15.68 25.56 -6.61
CA ASN A 823 -15.89 26.28 -7.85
C ASN A 823 -14.63 26.20 -8.72
N VAL A 824 -14.80 25.82 -9.98
CA VAL A 824 -13.71 25.68 -10.95
C VAL A 824 -13.96 26.58 -12.16
N LYS A 825 -12.98 27.42 -12.50
CA LYS A 825 -12.99 28.21 -13.73
C LYS A 825 -11.72 27.96 -14.51
N VAL A 826 -11.85 27.51 -15.76
CA VAL A 826 -10.73 27.09 -16.60
C VAL A 826 -10.56 28.02 -17.79
N ARG A 827 -9.30 28.39 -18.08
CA ARG A 827 -8.89 29.03 -19.33
C ARG A 827 -7.67 28.32 -19.91
N ILE A 828 -7.53 28.38 -21.23
CA ILE A 828 -6.41 27.75 -21.96
C ILE A 828 -5.49 28.83 -22.51
N ILE A 829 -4.18 28.64 -22.36
CA ILE A 829 -3.15 29.50 -22.94
C ILE A 829 -2.43 28.74 -24.05
N PRO A 830 -2.22 29.33 -25.25
CA PRO A 830 -2.59 30.71 -25.63
C PRO A 830 -4.11 30.92 -25.66
N ASN A 831 -4.57 32.13 -25.29
CA ASN A 831 -5.99 32.54 -25.14
C ASN A 831 -6.83 32.46 -26.43
N ASN A 832 -6.34 31.81 -27.48
CA ASN A 832 -7.09 31.58 -28.69
C ASN A 832 -7.99 30.37 -28.47
N SER A 833 -9.27 30.45 -28.86
CA SER A 833 -10.15 29.27 -28.95
C SER A 833 -9.66 28.23 -29.97
N ILE A 834 -8.47 28.43 -30.55
CA ILE A 834 -7.89 27.68 -31.66
C ILE A 834 -6.43 27.36 -31.32
N VAL A 835 -6.10 26.08 -31.34
CA VAL A 835 -4.74 25.55 -31.18
C VAL A 835 -4.39 24.60 -32.34
N TYR A 836 -3.12 24.24 -32.43
CA TYR A 836 -2.56 23.43 -33.50
C TYR A 836 -1.95 22.13 -32.93
N GLN A 837 -1.73 21.14 -33.78
CA GLN A 837 -1.07 19.88 -33.38
C GLN A 837 0.40 20.14 -33.04
N ASN A 838 1.01 19.39 -32.11
CA ASN A 838 2.34 19.66 -31.52
C ASN A 838 2.47 21.03 -30.81
N GLN A 839 1.37 21.76 -30.60
CA GLN A 839 1.42 23.00 -29.85
C GLN A 839 1.36 22.70 -28.35
N GLN A 840 2.25 23.34 -27.59
CA GLN A 840 2.19 23.37 -26.14
C GLN A 840 1.06 24.31 -25.67
N ILE A 841 0.21 23.81 -24.79
CA ILE A 841 -0.89 24.55 -24.16
C ILE A 841 -0.76 24.50 -22.65
N TYR A 842 -1.28 25.52 -21.98
CA TYR A 842 -1.41 25.56 -20.53
C TYR A 842 -2.87 25.62 -20.12
N VAL A 843 -3.29 24.70 -19.25
CA VAL A 843 -4.57 24.74 -18.57
C VAL A 843 -4.40 25.55 -17.29
N ILE A 844 -5.11 26.67 -17.18
CA ILE A 844 -5.12 27.50 -15.99
C ILE A 844 -6.48 27.36 -15.32
N ALA A 845 -6.52 26.67 -14.18
CA ALA A 845 -7.70 26.49 -13.36
C ALA A 845 -7.64 27.41 -12.13
N ASN A 846 -8.63 28.28 -11.98
CA ASN A 846 -8.86 29.00 -10.73
C ASN A 846 -9.87 28.19 -9.90
N ILE A 847 -9.40 27.66 -8.77
CA ILE A 847 -10.16 26.77 -7.89
C ILE A 847 -10.38 27.48 -6.56
N THR A 848 -11.64 27.67 -6.20
CA THR A 848 -12.02 28.44 -5.00
C THR A 848 -13.12 27.74 -4.21
N TYR A 849 -13.13 27.95 -2.90
CA TYR A 849 -14.29 27.65 -2.05
C TYR A 849 -15.49 28.53 -2.47
N PRO A 850 -16.74 28.19 -2.08
CA PRO A 850 -17.92 29.01 -2.40
C PRO A 850 -17.85 30.47 -1.94
N ASN A 851 -17.06 30.76 -0.90
CA ASN A 851 -16.83 32.12 -0.41
C ASN A 851 -15.80 32.92 -1.24
N GLY A 852 -15.23 32.33 -2.30
CA GLY A 852 -14.23 32.96 -3.18
C GLY A 852 -12.78 32.84 -2.71
N THR A 853 -12.51 32.21 -1.56
CA THR A 853 -11.14 31.97 -1.09
C THR A 853 -10.46 30.93 -1.99
N GLU A 854 -9.18 31.11 -2.28
CA GLU A 854 -8.39 30.18 -3.10
C GLU A 854 -8.10 28.86 -2.36
N VAL A 855 -8.20 27.75 -3.09
CA VAL A 855 -7.73 26.45 -2.63
C VAL A 855 -6.24 26.31 -2.94
N LYS A 856 -5.43 26.16 -1.89
CA LYS A 856 -3.95 26.12 -2.00
C LYS A 856 -3.34 24.72 -1.86
N TYR A 857 -4.08 23.79 -1.28
CA TYR A 857 -3.62 22.43 -0.98
C TYR A 857 -4.67 21.42 -1.45
N GLY A 858 -4.22 20.37 -2.11
CA GLY A 858 -5.05 19.33 -2.71
C GLY A 858 -4.37 18.68 -3.91
N SER A 859 -5.07 17.73 -4.51
CA SER A 859 -4.68 17.11 -5.77
C SER A 859 -5.73 17.42 -6.82
N PHE A 860 -5.29 18.00 -7.94
CA PHE A 860 -6.16 18.37 -9.06
C PHE A 860 -5.53 17.96 -10.37
N SER A 861 -6.34 17.54 -11.32
CA SER A 861 -5.90 17.17 -12.65
C SER A 861 -6.87 17.71 -13.71
N ALA A 862 -6.34 18.03 -14.89
CA ALA A 862 -7.12 18.40 -16.05
C ALA A 862 -7.15 17.23 -17.04
N ILE A 863 -8.34 16.79 -17.43
CA ILE A 863 -8.56 15.73 -18.41
C ILE A 863 -8.98 16.37 -19.72
N ILE A 864 -8.23 16.10 -20.80
CA ILE A 864 -8.36 16.82 -22.07
C ILE A 864 -8.65 15.82 -23.19
N VAL A 865 -9.87 15.80 -23.72
CA VAL A 865 -10.30 14.77 -24.68
C VAL A 865 -11.00 15.36 -25.90
N PRO A 866 -10.90 14.74 -27.09
CA PRO A 866 -11.70 15.15 -28.24
C PRO A 866 -13.19 14.99 -27.93
N SER A 867 -14.01 16.02 -28.19
CA SER A 867 -15.43 16.03 -27.77
C SER A 867 -16.25 14.88 -28.34
N TYR A 868 -15.91 14.41 -29.55
CA TYR A 868 -16.58 13.28 -30.21
C TYR A 868 -16.24 11.91 -29.59
N LEU A 869 -15.28 11.84 -28.66
CA LEU A 869 -14.92 10.65 -27.89
C LEU A 869 -15.34 10.75 -26.41
N SER A 870 -16.18 11.72 -26.06
CA SER A 870 -16.69 11.90 -24.69
C SER A 870 -17.38 10.66 -24.11
N SER A 871 -17.97 9.79 -24.93
CA SER A 871 -18.54 8.50 -24.49
C SER A 871 -17.48 7.44 -24.14
N GLN A 872 -16.20 7.71 -24.41
CA GLN A 872 -15.06 6.87 -24.06
C GLN A 872 -14.20 7.53 -22.96
N PHE A 873 -14.74 8.54 -22.27
CA PHE A 873 -14.02 9.37 -21.29
C PHE A 873 -13.19 8.53 -20.32
N ASP A 874 -13.78 7.49 -19.74
CA ASP A 874 -13.14 6.59 -18.79
C ASP A 874 -11.85 5.92 -19.28
N ASN A 875 -11.77 5.62 -20.59
CA ASN A 875 -10.55 5.06 -21.18
C ASN A 875 -9.52 6.16 -21.45
N LEU A 876 -9.99 7.34 -21.84
CA LEU A 876 -9.14 8.45 -22.27
C LEU A 876 -8.56 9.22 -21.10
N GLN A 877 -9.29 9.35 -19.98
CA GLN A 877 -8.79 10.05 -18.79
C GLN A 877 -7.45 9.49 -18.31
N LEU A 878 -7.21 8.18 -18.49
CA LEU A 878 -5.99 7.53 -18.05
C LEU A 878 -4.72 7.92 -18.82
N GLN A 879 -4.90 8.60 -19.94
CA GLN A 879 -3.85 8.89 -20.90
C GLN A 879 -3.74 10.38 -21.16
N TYR A 880 -4.83 11.12 -20.94
CA TYR A 880 -4.94 12.55 -21.18
C TYR A 880 -5.24 13.34 -19.89
N SER A 881 -4.93 12.76 -18.73
CA SER A 881 -4.93 13.47 -17.46
C SER A 881 -3.60 14.21 -17.27
N VAL A 882 -3.70 15.48 -16.91
CA VAL A 882 -2.58 16.38 -16.67
C VAL A 882 -2.63 16.86 -15.23
N PRO A 883 -1.64 16.52 -14.38
CA PRO A 883 -1.60 16.99 -13.00
C PRO A 883 -1.45 18.52 -12.97
N LEU A 884 -2.16 19.17 -12.04
CA LEU A 884 -2.12 20.61 -11.88
C LEU A 884 -1.26 21.00 -10.68
N THR A 885 -0.37 21.96 -10.87
CA THR A 885 0.47 22.54 -9.81
C THR A 885 -0.04 23.92 -9.41
N TYR A 886 -0.15 24.19 -8.10
CA TYR A 886 -0.52 25.50 -7.61
C TYR A 886 0.64 26.50 -7.70
N ILE A 887 0.44 27.59 -8.46
CA ILE A 887 1.42 28.66 -8.67
C ILE A 887 0.69 30.01 -8.62
N ASN A 888 1.04 30.86 -7.65
CA ASN A 888 0.59 32.26 -7.55
C ASN A 888 -0.93 32.47 -7.74
N GLY A 889 -1.75 31.68 -7.04
CA GLY A 889 -3.21 31.82 -7.07
C GLY A 889 -3.91 31.11 -8.23
N SER A 890 -3.21 30.24 -8.97
CA SER A 890 -3.83 29.40 -10.01
C SER A 890 -3.22 28.01 -10.05
N TRP A 891 -4.03 27.03 -10.42
CA TRP A 891 -3.60 25.67 -10.68
C TRP A 891 -3.26 25.55 -12.17
N ILE A 892 -2.04 25.12 -12.48
CA ILE A 892 -1.48 25.15 -13.84
C ILE A 892 -1.07 23.74 -14.26
N GLY A 893 -1.58 23.31 -15.40
CA GLY A 893 -1.18 22.07 -16.09
C GLY A 893 -0.65 22.39 -17.48
N GLN A 894 0.29 21.59 -17.96
CA GLN A 894 0.88 21.75 -19.29
C GLN A 894 0.63 20.48 -20.11
N LEU A 895 0.21 20.65 -21.37
CA LEU A 895 -0.01 19.57 -22.32
C LEU A 895 0.52 19.95 -23.71
N GLU A 896 1.09 18.98 -24.43
CA GLU A 896 1.27 19.09 -25.87
C GLU A 896 0.11 18.43 -26.63
N ILE A 897 -0.48 19.15 -27.59
CA ILE A 897 -1.56 18.58 -28.40
C ILE A 897 -0.99 17.47 -29.31
N PRO A 898 -1.55 16.25 -29.28
CA PRO A 898 -1.07 15.16 -30.14
C PRO A 898 -1.10 15.51 -31.63
N SER A 899 -0.18 14.94 -32.41
CA SER A 899 -0.11 15.14 -33.85
C SER A 899 -0.40 13.88 -34.63
N GLY A 900 -1.23 14.02 -35.67
CA GLY A 900 -1.64 12.94 -36.55
C GLY A 900 -0.69 12.72 -37.72
N SER A 901 0.38 13.53 -37.79
CA SER A 901 1.50 13.35 -38.73
C SER A 901 2.56 12.37 -38.20
N SER A 902 2.51 12.05 -36.91
CA SER A 902 3.35 11.05 -36.25
C SER A 902 2.48 9.97 -35.61
N THR A 903 3.11 8.86 -35.19
CA THR A 903 2.46 7.90 -34.29
C THR A 903 2.03 8.62 -33.03
N ASN A 904 0.73 8.69 -32.79
CA ASN A 904 0.14 9.28 -31.60
C ASN A 904 -0.68 8.24 -30.85
N SER A 905 -0.91 8.54 -29.58
CA SER A 905 -1.51 7.62 -28.64
C SER A 905 -3.03 7.48 -28.81
N LEU A 906 -3.68 8.32 -29.64
CA LEU A 906 -5.06 8.10 -30.12
C LEU A 906 -5.14 7.21 -31.38
N GLY A 907 -4.04 7.03 -32.11
CA GLY A 907 -4.03 6.33 -33.40
C GLY A 907 -4.76 7.06 -34.54
N TYR A 908 -5.04 8.36 -34.40
CA TYR A 908 -5.78 9.13 -35.41
C TYR A 908 -4.87 9.94 -36.35
N SER A 909 -5.35 10.17 -37.57
CA SER A 909 -4.69 11.04 -38.56
C SER A 909 -4.80 12.53 -38.20
N THR A 910 -4.10 13.40 -38.93
CA THR A 910 -4.15 14.86 -38.74
C THR A 910 -5.58 15.40 -38.73
N TYR A 911 -6.46 14.85 -39.57
CA TYR A 911 -7.87 15.23 -39.60
C TYR A 911 -8.69 14.60 -38.48
N GLY A 912 -8.32 13.38 -38.05
CA GLY A 912 -9.00 12.71 -36.94
C GLY A 912 -8.78 13.42 -35.60
N ILE A 913 -7.60 14.01 -35.36
CA ILE A 913 -7.30 14.78 -34.14
C ILE A 913 -8.00 16.15 -34.11
N SER A 914 -8.38 16.67 -35.29
CA SER A 914 -8.92 18.01 -35.42
C SER A 914 -10.39 18.09 -34.99
N GLY A 915 -10.82 19.26 -34.52
CA GLY A 915 -12.18 19.51 -34.04
C GLY A 915 -12.21 20.07 -32.63
N TYR A 916 -13.36 19.96 -31.98
CA TYR A 916 -13.54 20.40 -30.59
C TYR A 916 -12.88 19.43 -29.61
N TRP A 917 -12.22 20.01 -28.61
CA TRP A 917 -11.62 19.32 -27.48
C TRP A 917 -12.19 19.89 -26.18
N ASP A 918 -12.64 18.99 -25.33
CA ASP A 918 -13.23 19.29 -24.04
C ASP A 918 -12.18 19.19 -22.94
N VAL A 919 -12.24 20.13 -22.00
CA VAL A 919 -11.36 20.19 -20.82
C VAL A 919 -12.21 20.04 -19.58
N TYR A 920 -11.86 19.04 -18.80
CA TYR A 920 -12.46 18.66 -17.54
C TYR A 920 -11.43 18.90 -16.44
N VAL A 921 -11.85 19.43 -15.28
CA VAL A 921 -10.97 19.55 -14.13
C VAL A 921 -11.61 18.87 -12.94
N GLU A 922 -10.86 17.94 -12.36
CA GLU A 922 -11.28 17.15 -11.21
C GLU A 922 -10.24 17.17 -10.10
N GLY A 923 -10.67 16.84 -8.88
CA GLY A 923 -9.79 16.72 -7.73
C GLY A 923 -10.45 17.08 -6.42
N ILE A 924 -9.62 17.18 -5.38
CA ILE A 924 -10.05 17.38 -4.00
C ILE A 924 -9.07 18.29 -3.25
N SER A 925 -9.60 19.18 -2.40
CA SER A 925 -8.78 19.96 -1.47
C SER A 925 -8.32 19.14 -0.26
N ALA A 926 -7.27 19.59 0.43
CA ALA A 926 -6.83 18.98 1.69
C ALA A 926 -7.89 19.04 2.82
N ASP A 927 -8.93 19.87 2.69
CA ASP A 927 -10.06 19.94 3.62
C ASP A 927 -11.18 18.93 3.29
N GLY A 928 -10.97 18.04 2.31
CA GLY A 928 -11.98 17.06 1.92
C GLY A 928 -13.14 17.66 1.13
N ILE A 929 -12.86 18.59 0.20
CA ILE A 929 -13.89 19.23 -0.63
C ILE A 929 -13.59 18.96 -2.12
N PRO A 930 -14.44 18.19 -2.83
CA PRO A 930 -14.19 17.84 -4.21
C PRO A 930 -14.59 18.96 -5.18
N THR A 931 -14.05 18.95 -6.38
CA THR A 931 -14.52 19.78 -7.50
C THR A 931 -15.98 19.46 -7.87
N ASN A 932 -16.70 20.44 -8.41
CA ASN A 932 -18.01 20.15 -9.01
C ASN A 932 -17.84 19.47 -10.39
N PHE A 933 -18.19 18.19 -10.49
CA PHE A 933 -18.06 17.40 -11.72
C PHE A 933 -19.35 16.61 -12.01
N PRO A 934 -20.24 17.12 -12.88
CA PRO A 934 -21.50 16.44 -13.17
C PRO A 934 -21.25 15.25 -14.12
N ALA A 935 -21.63 14.05 -13.69
CA ALA A 935 -21.49 12.81 -14.47
C ALA A 935 -22.71 11.87 -14.32
N THR A 936 -22.84 10.93 -15.25
CA THR A 936 -23.90 9.91 -15.30
C THR A 936 -23.33 8.53 -15.61
N LEU A 937 -23.91 7.48 -15.02
CA LEU A 937 -23.57 6.09 -15.29
C LEU A 937 -24.28 5.60 -16.56
N ASP A 938 -23.52 5.05 -17.51
CA ASP A 938 -24.06 4.22 -18.59
C ASP A 938 -24.08 2.76 -18.15
N VAL A 939 -25.26 2.24 -17.82
CA VAL A 939 -25.45 0.87 -17.31
C VAL A 939 -25.09 -0.24 -18.32
N ASN A 940 -25.03 0.05 -19.62
CA ASN A 940 -24.67 -0.95 -20.63
C ASN A 940 -23.16 -1.16 -20.71
N THR A 941 -22.41 -0.09 -20.53
CA THR A 941 -20.94 -0.10 -20.59
C THR A 941 -20.29 -0.09 -19.20
N LEU A 942 -21.09 0.21 -18.18
CA LEU A 942 -20.69 0.53 -16.80
C LEU A 942 -19.74 1.74 -16.70
N SER A 943 -19.77 2.64 -17.69
CA SER A 943 -18.89 3.81 -17.76
C SER A 943 -19.50 5.02 -17.05
N ILE A 944 -18.71 5.83 -16.35
CA ILE A 944 -19.15 7.13 -15.82
C ILE A 944 -18.76 8.24 -16.81
N ASN A 945 -19.75 8.78 -17.49
CA ASN A 945 -19.54 9.80 -18.51
C ASN A 945 -19.85 11.20 -17.97
N PRO A 946 -18.96 12.19 -18.19
CA PRO A 946 -19.22 13.57 -17.77
C PRO A 946 -20.32 14.21 -18.61
N ILE A 947 -21.14 15.05 -17.99
CA ILE A 947 -22.27 15.73 -18.64
C ILE A 947 -21.83 17.03 -19.33
N SER A 948 -20.92 17.79 -18.72
CA SER A 948 -20.51 19.10 -19.23
C SER A 948 -19.03 19.40 -18.93
N PRO A 949 -18.27 19.93 -19.90
CA PRO A 949 -16.88 20.28 -19.70
C PRO A 949 -16.69 21.60 -18.94
N SER A 950 -15.53 21.76 -18.31
CA SER A 950 -15.10 23.00 -17.66
C SER A 950 -14.66 24.08 -18.65
N SER A 951 -14.14 23.68 -19.81
CA SER A 951 -13.77 24.56 -20.94
C SER A 951 -13.72 23.77 -22.25
N GLN A 952 -13.62 24.47 -23.38
CA GLN A 952 -13.50 23.86 -24.71
C GLN A 952 -12.60 24.71 -25.61
N PHE A 953 -11.84 24.05 -26.49
CA PHE A 953 -11.06 24.70 -27.55
C PHE A 953 -11.11 23.88 -28.86
N VAL A 954 -10.62 24.45 -29.97
CA VAL A 954 -10.61 23.81 -31.28
C VAL A 954 -9.18 23.49 -31.71
N VAL A 955 -8.91 22.24 -32.08
CA VAL A 955 -7.66 21.83 -32.73
C VAL A 955 -7.85 21.86 -34.25
N LEU A 956 -6.98 22.59 -34.95
CA LEU A 956 -6.99 22.62 -36.42
C LEU A 956 -6.04 21.55 -37.02
N PRO A 957 -6.26 21.16 -38.29
CA PRO A 957 -5.46 20.14 -38.98
C PRO A 957 -4.10 20.67 -39.47
N TYR A 958 -3.43 21.47 -38.65
CA TYR A 958 -2.09 21.98 -38.92
C TYR A 958 -1.13 21.57 -37.81
N VAL A 959 0.09 21.16 -38.19
CA VAL A 959 1.19 20.91 -37.26
C VAL A 959 1.88 22.24 -36.93
N TYR A 960 1.99 22.56 -35.65
CA TYR A 960 2.66 23.76 -35.16
C TYR A 960 4.17 23.64 -35.32
N VAL A 961 4.76 24.65 -35.96
CA VAL A 961 6.21 24.78 -36.13
C VAL A 961 6.61 26.18 -35.67
N SER A 962 7.35 26.28 -34.57
CA SER A 962 7.80 27.56 -34.03
C SER A 962 8.80 28.25 -34.96
N VAL A 963 9.78 27.49 -35.47
CA VAL A 963 10.76 27.96 -36.46
C VAL A 963 10.94 26.90 -37.54
N PHE A 964 10.75 27.29 -38.80
CA PHE A 964 10.98 26.45 -39.97
C PHE A 964 12.21 26.95 -40.75
N ASN A 965 13.14 26.05 -41.07
CA ASN A 965 14.31 26.30 -41.91
C ASN A 965 14.53 25.21 -42.98
N GLY A 966 13.49 24.43 -43.27
CA GLY A 966 13.53 23.32 -44.21
C GLY A 966 13.22 23.73 -45.66
N THR A 967 13.08 22.74 -46.53
CA THR A 967 12.78 22.94 -47.96
C THR A 967 11.33 22.63 -48.33
N ILE A 968 10.59 21.87 -47.52
CA ILE A 968 9.19 21.52 -47.78
C ILE A 968 8.42 21.55 -46.47
N ALA A 969 7.26 22.20 -46.47
CA ALA A 969 6.27 22.18 -45.39
C ALA A 969 4.91 21.77 -45.95
N PHE A 970 4.20 20.90 -45.23
CA PHE A 970 2.90 20.39 -45.64
C PHE A 970 1.93 20.36 -44.47
N ASN A 971 0.77 21.05 -44.60
CA ASN A 971 -0.22 21.17 -43.51
C ASN A 971 0.41 21.72 -42.21
N GLU A 972 1.23 22.76 -42.29
CA GLU A 972 1.89 23.34 -41.11
C GLU A 972 1.35 24.74 -40.77
N PHE A 973 1.28 25.03 -39.48
CA PHE A 973 1.16 26.39 -38.97
C PHE A 973 2.54 26.83 -38.47
N ILE A 974 3.17 27.74 -39.21
CA ILE A 974 4.55 28.15 -39.00
C ILE A 974 4.59 29.55 -38.42
N ASP A 975 5.12 29.70 -37.21
CA ASP A 975 5.21 31.02 -36.58
C ASP A 975 6.30 31.89 -37.23
N LYS A 976 7.46 31.27 -37.51
CA LYS A 976 8.57 31.90 -38.23
C LYS A 976 9.22 30.95 -39.23
N ALA A 977 9.10 31.23 -40.52
CA ALA A 977 9.84 30.54 -41.58
C ALA A 977 11.06 31.37 -41.99
N ILE A 978 12.23 30.74 -42.02
CA ILE A 978 13.52 31.34 -42.40
C ILE A 978 14.10 30.53 -43.56
N VAL A 979 14.17 31.14 -44.73
CA VAL A 979 14.66 30.51 -45.95
C VAL A 979 15.84 31.32 -46.46
N VAL A 980 17.08 30.85 -46.25
CA VAL A 980 18.30 31.62 -46.54
C VAL A 980 19.22 30.81 -47.44
N GLY A 981 19.48 31.29 -48.66
CA GLY A 981 20.38 30.65 -49.61
C GLY A 981 19.86 29.33 -50.20
N HIS A 982 18.57 29.04 -50.06
CA HIS A 982 17.91 27.86 -50.64
C HIS A 982 16.45 28.15 -51.00
N ASN A 983 15.82 27.21 -51.70
CA ASN A 983 14.40 27.28 -52.05
C ASN A 983 13.55 26.51 -51.03
N ALA A 984 12.28 26.90 -50.89
CA ALA A 984 11.32 26.18 -50.06
C ALA A 984 9.92 26.13 -50.69
N THR A 985 9.19 25.05 -50.46
CA THR A 985 7.81 24.86 -50.92
C THR A 985 6.89 24.66 -49.72
N PHE A 986 5.89 25.53 -49.57
CA PHE A 986 4.86 25.42 -48.55
C PHE A 986 3.54 25.02 -49.21
N ILE A 987 2.97 23.91 -48.77
CA ILE A 987 1.74 23.34 -49.31
C ILE A 987 0.70 23.31 -48.19
N ASN A 988 -0.50 23.82 -48.45
CA ASN A 988 -1.60 23.89 -47.48
C ASN A 988 -1.14 24.41 -46.10
N SER A 989 -0.29 25.43 -46.05
CA SER A 989 0.35 25.88 -44.80
C SER A 989 0.01 27.34 -44.48
N ILE A 990 0.00 27.68 -43.19
CA ILE A 990 -0.21 29.04 -42.71
C ILE A 990 1.09 29.52 -42.07
N ILE A 991 1.71 30.56 -42.63
CA ILE A 991 2.95 31.14 -42.13
C ILE A 991 2.65 32.52 -41.52
N ARG A 992 2.97 32.74 -40.25
CA ARG A 992 2.81 34.05 -39.61
C ARG A 992 3.90 35.02 -40.07
N ASN A 993 5.17 34.63 -39.98
CA ASN A 993 6.29 35.46 -40.42
C ASN A 993 7.21 34.67 -41.36
N LEU A 994 7.30 35.10 -42.62
CA LEU A 994 8.19 34.50 -43.62
C LEU A 994 9.38 35.43 -43.89
N ILE A 995 10.60 34.94 -43.68
CA ILE A 995 11.85 35.65 -44.02
C ILE A 995 12.53 34.84 -45.12
N VAL A 996 12.80 35.48 -46.26
CA VAL A 996 13.50 34.85 -47.38
C VAL A 996 14.68 35.73 -47.78
N GLU A 997 15.88 35.16 -47.81
CA GLU A 997 17.10 35.82 -48.28
C GLU A 997 17.82 34.95 -49.32
N ASN A 998 18.07 35.49 -50.50
CA ASN A 998 18.72 34.78 -51.61
C ASN A 998 18.08 33.41 -51.93
N GLY A 999 16.74 33.34 -52.07
CA GLY A 999 16.02 32.10 -52.35
C GLY A 999 14.64 32.29 -52.98
N THR A 1000 14.05 31.21 -53.48
CA THR A 1000 12.69 31.18 -54.04
C THR A 1000 11.75 30.36 -53.16
N VAL A 1001 10.61 30.96 -52.78
CA VAL A 1001 9.56 30.28 -52.03
C VAL A 1001 8.34 30.01 -52.91
N THR A 1002 7.90 28.75 -53.00
CA THR A 1002 6.65 28.38 -53.66
C THR A 1002 5.56 28.14 -52.62
N LEU A 1003 4.44 28.88 -52.74
CA LEU A 1003 3.26 28.74 -51.90
C LEU A 1003 2.15 28.07 -52.70
N ILE A 1004 1.67 26.91 -52.25
CA ILE A 1004 0.56 26.16 -52.86
C ILE A 1004 -0.56 26.07 -51.81
N ASN A 1005 -1.76 26.57 -52.10
CA ASN A 1005 -2.90 26.61 -51.17
C ASN A 1005 -2.55 27.14 -49.77
N SER A 1006 -1.60 28.07 -49.68
CA SER A 1006 -0.99 28.50 -48.42
C SER A 1006 -1.28 29.97 -48.14
N LYS A 1007 -1.15 30.38 -46.87
CA LYS A 1007 -1.38 31.76 -46.43
C LYS A 1007 -0.19 32.27 -45.64
N VAL A 1008 0.38 33.41 -46.05
CA VAL A 1008 1.44 34.11 -45.31
C VAL A 1008 0.88 35.41 -44.73
N GLN A 1009 1.11 35.72 -43.46
CA GLN A 1009 0.61 36.95 -42.83
C GLN A 1009 1.58 38.13 -42.99
N ASN A 1010 2.83 37.96 -42.56
CA ASN A 1010 3.92 38.93 -42.70
C ASN A 1010 5.06 38.32 -43.50
N VAL A 1011 5.70 39.11 -44.34
CA VAL A 1011 6.82 38.64 -45.16
C VAL A 1011 7.94 39.68 -45.27
N SER A 1012 9.18 39.21 -45.21
CA SER A 1012 10.40 39.98 -45.44
C SER A 1012 11.20 39.30 -46.53
N LEU A 1013 11.50 40.03 -47.61
CA LEU A 1013 12.22 39.50 -48.78
C LEU A 1013 13.50 40.30 -49.02
N VAL A 1014 14.61 39.59 -49.16
CA VAL A 1014 15.92 40.13 -49.56
C VAL A 1014 16.43 39.31 -50.75
N ASN A 1015 16.58 39.91 -51.93
CA ASN A 1015 17.02 39.23 -53.15
C ASN A 1015 16.33 37.88 -53.41
N SER A 1016 15.00 37.83 -53.24
CA SER A 1016 14.22 36.59 -53.18
C SER A 1016 12.90 36.71 -53.94
N GLU A 1017 12.31 35.58 -54.33
CA GLU A 1017 11.05 35.50 -55.08
C GLU A 1017 10.00 34.64 -54.36
N ILE A 1018 8.72 35.01 -54.47
CA ILE A 1018 7.59 34.17 -54.03
C ILE A 1018 6.71 33.81 -55.23
N ILE A 1019 6.55 32.51 -55.47
CA ILE A 1019 5.62 31.93 -56.44
C ILE A 1019 4.32 31.54 -55.70
N LYS A 1020 3.16 31.99 -56.18
CA LYS A 1020 1.85 31.73 -55.54
C LYS A 1020 0.96 30.89 -56.45
N ILE A 1021 0.49 29.76 -55.93
CA ILE A 1021 -0.53 28.90 -56.54
C ILE A 1021 -1.70 28.81 -55.55
N ASN A 1022 -2.83 29.43 -55.87
CA ASN A 1022 -4.02 29.50 -55.00
C ASN A 1022 -3.70 29.91 -53.54
N SER A 1023 -2.77 30.85 -53.37
CA SER A 1023 -2.19 31.23 -52.08
C SER A 1023 -2.32 32.73 -51.80
N THR A 1024 -2.36 33.11 -50.53
CA THR A 1024 -2.48 34.51 -50.10
C THR A 1024 -1.25 34.96 -49.31
N VAL A 1025 -0.83 36.22 -49.49
CA VAL A 1025 0.26 36.86 -48.74
C VAL A 1025 -0.27 38.19 -48.22
N GLY A 1026 -0.11 38.46 -46.93
CA GLY A 1026 -0.63 39.66 -46.26
C GLY A 1026 0.10 40.95 -46.65
N ASN A 1027 -0.44 42.08 -46.18
CA ASN A 1027 -0.07 43.43 -46.65
C ASN A 1027 1.24 43.99 -46.08
N ASN A 1028 1.80 43.40 -45.01
CA ASN A 1028 3.08 43.82 -44.44
C ASN A 1028 4.23 43.11 -45.15
N VAL A 1029 4.66 43.70 -46.27
CA VAL A 1029 5.80 43.23 -47.05
C VAL A 1029 6.95 44.22 -46.91
N ASN A 1030 8.02 43.83 -46.21
CA ASN A 1030 9.26 44.60 -46.20
C ASN A 1030 10.17 44.07 -47.31
N TYR A 1031 10.30 44.86 -48.38
CA TYR A 1031 11.28 44.60 -49.44
C TYR A 1031 12.58 45.32 -49.07
N ILE A 1032 13.66 44.57 -48.85
CA ILE A 1032 15.00 45.15 -48.83
C ILE A 1032 15.66 44.73 -50.14
N THR A 1033 15.47 45.57 -51.17
CA THR A 1033 16.17 45.43 -52.43
C THR A 1033 17.54 46.10 -52.32
N THR A 1034 18.62 45.32 -52.38
CA THR A 1034 19.92 45.89 -52.74
C THR A 1034 19.88 46.26 -54.22
N ILE A 1035 20.01 47.56 -54.49
CA ILE A 1035 20.04 48.18 -55.81
C ILE A 1035 21.07 47.48 -56.69
N GLY A 1036 20.58 46.95 -57.83
CA GLY A 1036 21.37 46.52 -58.97
C GLY A 1036 20.53 46.64 -60.22
N ASN A 1037 20.71 47.74 -60.95
CA ASN A 1037 19.99 48.14 -62.16
C ASN A 1037 19.77 47.00 -63.17
N ASN A 1038 18.53 46.84 -63.67
CA ASN A 1038 18.18 47.22 -65.05
C ASN A 1038 16.71 46.92 -65.39
N HIS A 1039 16.11 47.85 -66.13
CA HIS A 1039 14.76 47.82 -66.66
C HIS A 1039 14.46 46.63 -67.57
N ALA A 1040 13.23 46.10 -67.50
CA ALA A 1040 12.40 45.87 -68.68
C ALA A 1040 10.92 45.72 -68.30
N LYS A 1041 10.08 46.62 -68.84
CA LYS A 1041 8.65 46.38 -69.08
C LYS A 1041 8.55 45.48 -70.32
N SER A 1042 7.69 44.45 -70.30
CA SER A 1042 6.84 44.11 -71.45
C SER A 1042 5.86 42.96 -71.15
N SER A 1043 4.58 43.27 -71.33
CA SER A 1043 3.52 42.51 -72.04
C SER A 1043 3.28 41.02 -71.76
N TYR A 1044 2.01 40.75 -71.40
CA TYR A 1044 1.28 39.50 -71.58
C TYR A 1044 1.51 38.84 -72.95
N PRO A 1045 1.41 37.50 -72.98
CA PRO A 1045 0.66 36.85 -74.05
C PRO A 1045 -0.44 35.92 -73.51
N SER A 1046 -1.59 35.99 -74.16
CA SER A 1046 -2.65 34.99 -74.17
C SER A 1046 -2.18 33.70 -74.85
N LEU A 1047 -2.64 32.53 -74.38
CA LEU A 1047 -2.73 31.33 -75.20
C LEU A 1047 -3.91 30.46 -74.72
N ASP A 1048 -4.76 30.10 -75.68
CA ASP A 1048 -5.91 29.23 -75.55
C ASP A 1048 -5.55 27.79 -75.99
N SER A 1049 -6.35 26.85 -75.49
CA SER A 1049 -6.52 25.41 -75.69
C SER A 1049 -5.84 24.67 -76.88
N GLY A 1050 -5.32 23.45 -76.60
CA GLY A 1050 -5.10 22.43 -77.64
C GLY A 1050 -4.04 21.32 -77.42
N SER A 1051 -4.32 20.36 -76.53
CA SER A 1051 -4.02 18.90 -76.60
C SER A 1051 -2.61 18.27 -76.81
N ILE A 1052 -2.17 17.54 -75.76
CA ILE A 1052 -1.76 16.10 -75.66
C ILE A 1052 -0.50 15.59 -76.42
N LEU A 1053 0.53 15.12 -75.68
CA LEU A 1053 0.90 13.68 -75.50
C LEU A 1053 2.13 13.47 -74.57
N THR A 1054 1.91 12.76 -73.44
CA THR A 1054 2.74 11.69 -72.81
C THR A 1054 4.18 11.97 -72.32
N ILE A 1055 4.72 11.52 -71.18
CA ILE A 1055 4.56 10.30 -70.34
C ILE A 1055 4.93 10.65 -68.88
N GLY A 1056 4.26 10.04 -67.88
CA GLY A 1056 4.73 10.08 -66.49
C GLY A 1056 3.80 9.45 -65.44
N ILE A 1057 3.12 8.35 -65.78
CA ILE A 1057 2.35 7.53 -64.83
C ILE A 1057 3.29 6.46 -64.28
N VAL A 1058 3.76 6.57 -63.03
CA VAL A 1058 4.05 5.46 -62.07
C VAL A 1058 4.27 6.10 -60.69
N LEU A 1059 3.28 6.05 -59.78
CA LEU A 1059 3.46 5.81 -58.32
C LEU A 1059 2.20 5.90 -57.43
N ASP A 1060 0.97 5.94 -57.97
CA ASP A 1060 -0.26 5.93 -57.15
C ASP A 1060 -1.14 4.67 -57.25
N ILE A 1061 -0.61 3.53 -57.75
CA ILE A 1061 -1.39 2.26 -57.87
C ILE A 1061 -0.65 1.04 -57.27
N ILE A 1062 0.14 1.20 -56.20
CA ILE A 1062 0.73 0.04 -55.48
C ILE A 1062 0.30 -0.10 -54.01
N THR A 1063 -0.30 0.92 -53.39
CA THR A 1063 -0.71 0.83 -51.97
C THR A 1063 -2.15 0.36 -51.75
N ILE A 1064 -3.02 0.43 -52.77
CA ILE A 1064 -4.45 0.09 -52.65
C ILE A 1064 -4.76 -1.37 -53.03
N ILE A 1065 -3.82 -2.11 -53.65
CA ILE A 1065 -4.00 -3.53 -54.00
C ILE A 1065 -3.38 -4.48 -52.96
N ALA A 1066 -2.46 -4.02 -52.10
CA ALA A 1066 -1.93 -4.84 -50.99
C ALA A 1066 -2.90 -4.95 -49.78
N LEU A 1067 -3.83 -4.00 -49.61
CA LEU A 1067 -4.82 -4.00 -48.53
C LEU A 1067 -6.09 -4.83 -48.83
N ILE A 1068 -6.28 -5.28 -50.07
CA ILE A 1068 -7.44 -6.09 -50.48
C ILE A 1068 -7.10 -7.61 -50.53
N LEU A 1069 -5.82 -8.01 -50.37
CA LEU A 1069 -5.41 -9.43 -50.37
C LEU A 1069 -5.01 -10.03 -49.01
N ILE A 1070 -5.03 -9.27 -47.90
CA ILE A 1070 -4.86 -9.82 -46.53
C ILE A 1070 -6.18 -9.71 -45.73
N LYS A 1071 -7.31 -10.08 -46.36
CA LYS A 1071 -8.58 -10.31 -45.65
C LYS A 1071 -9.25 -11.64 -45.99
N ARG A 1072 -8.49 -12.64 -46.45
CA ARG A 1072 -8.93 -14.05 -46.55
C ARG A 1072 -7.80 -15.05 -46.29
N ARG A 1073 -7.33 -15.14 -45.04
CA ARG A 1073 -6.80 -16.39 -44.45
C ARG A 1073 -7.16 -16.44 -42.95
N LYS A 1074 -8.40 -16.84 -42.69
CA LYS A 1074 -8.81 -17.60 -41.50
C LYS A 1074 -9.57 -18.83 -41.99
N LYS A 1075 -8.88 -19.99 -41.99
CA LYS A 1075 -9.43 -21.33 -41.76
C LYS A 1075 -8.26 -22.30 -41.59
N PHE A 1076 -8.28 -23.05 -40.47
CA PHE A 1076 -7.21 -23.84 -39.82
C PHE A 1076 -6.19 -22.90 -39.13
N ILE A 1077 -6.20 -22.68 -37.81
CA ILE A 1077 -6.31 -23.54 -36.61
C ILE A 1077 -7.23 -22.88 -35.56
#